data_AF-A0A0G1LCP2-F1
#
_entry.id   AF-A0A0G1LCP2-F1
#
_cell.length_a   1.000
_cell.length_b   1.000
_cell.length_c   1.000
_cell.angle_alpha   90.00
_cell.angle_beta   90.00
_cell.angle_gamma   90.00
#
_symmetry.space_group_name_H-M   'P 1'
#
loop_
_entity.id
_entity.type
_entity.pdbx_description
1 polymer ?
#
loop_
_entity_poly.entity_id
_entity_poly.type
_entity_poly.pdbx_seq_one_letter_code
_entity_poly.pdbx_strand_id
1 'polypeptide(L)'
;MENPDFLKEKYDLHNTPEVNQAAQRTEIRTGQEVPLNPADQIQNYLDRFKEILDRENPNKRERGIEALKQVLLDKFVTKQEDIPESFWKSQENIIRERGQQADYNNFSEEQKVNFKKETSEGLLNDQQSSLEQWLDYFASADSNYLPDYLKYWVFRSVTQLAEYDKEKKEFPKRSKGTVRQFPDINQEALNYVIDAVIKKHQGKGLEFEYDIQPDEREAFLKSLEKENFAKLYAWANDLMNPIPEHLLPVTQGEWKKFEQNSNHTPLVQSIRGKGTGWCTAGENTAKKQLASGAFHCFYSLDDEGQPTIPRLAIRMERDKIAEVRGVARKQNLDPYMPKVLEKKLEEFPDKEQYLKKDRDMKQLTEIDNKVKQGQELNKNDLTFLYELNSTIEGFGYQRDSRIAELRANRNPEQDMLVIFECTAEQIARAPREINENTKVYIGQLEPGIFQKLPETLEHIYTSFPDKKIRRENLEIGGKTADQLIAEMTAKNINITNYAKSMLKSREFIYTKNSEEITLIRLTVADLGFKNNATADQVYQRAEDLGLELCPADTCPNWRLKYQNQPLDEWVRVAMKQIPDSDGYPGVFGLLRDGGGLWLSGDWAGPGSEWSPGDEFVFRLHFVSFLISDTLTLACPPKLQRRRGFFDPFRRRRRKQIFGIIALAWLHRTASLRPCSGQAVFRGVVCILSPKRNQLGMRCWRILDPKYYTA
;
A
#
# COMPACT_ATOMS: atom_id res chain seq x y z
N MET A 1 -1.48 -13.74 55.59
CA MET A 1 -0.79 -13.21 56.79
C MET A 1 -0.16 -11.91 56.36
N GLU A 2 -0.47 -10.81 57.04
CA GLU A 2 0.13 -9.50 56.72
C GLU A 2 1.61 -9.49 57.15
N ASN A 3 2.44 -8.72 56.43
CA ASN A 3 3.86 -8.54 56.72
C ASN A 3 4.30 -7.09 56.44
N PRO A 4 3.94 -6.13 57.31
CA PRO A 4 4.31 -4.72 57.13
C PRO A 4 5.83 -4.48 57.19
N ASP A 5 6.60 -5.34 57.86
CA ASP A 5 8.06 -5.23 57.95
C ASP A 5 8.75 -5.34 56.59
N PHE A 6 8.17 -6.08 55.65
CA PHE A 6 8.63 -6.09 54.26
C PHE A 6 8.69 -4.69 53.65
N LEU A 7 7.66 -3.85 53.87
CA LEU A 7 7.61 -2.50 53.33
C LEU A 7 8.53 -1.53 54.09
N LYS A 8 8.77 -1.79 55.37
CA LYS A 8 9.76 -1.09 56.17
C LYS A 8 11.17 -1.32 55.61
N GLU A 9 11.58 -2.58 55.46
CA GLU A 9 12.93 -2.93 55.01
C GLU A 9 13.19 -2.45 53.57
N LYS A 10 12.17 -2.55 52.72
CA LYS A 10 12.32 -2.27 51.29
C LYS A 10 12.26 -0.79 50.93
N TYR A 11 11.44 -0.02 51.63
CA TYR A 11 11.12 1.36 51.25
C TYR A 11 11.24 2.38 52.37
N ASP A 12 11.61 1.95 53.58
CA ASP A 12 11.58 2.80 54.77
C ASP A 12 10.19 3.46 54.95
N LEU A 13 9.12 2.70 54.63
CA LEU A 13 7.80 3.28 54.37
C LEU A 13 7.22 4.06 55.56
N HIS A 14 7.51 3.60 56.79
CA HIS A 14 7.05 4.25 58.03
C HIS A 14 7.51 5.71 58.18
N ASN A 15 8.59 6.14 57.52
CA ASN A 15 9.08 7.52 57.59
C ASN A 15 8.50 8.43 56.49
N THR A 16 7.60 7.92 55.65
CA THR A 16 7.03 8.70 54.55
C THR A 16 5.94 9.66 55.02
N PRO A 17 5.77 10.83 54.37
CA PRO A 17 4.70 11.77 54.69
C PRO A 17 3.31 11.15 54.63
N GLU A 18 3.07 10.23 53.70
CA GLU A 18 1.78 9.59 53.52
C GLU A 18 1.39 8.66 54.70
N VAL A 19 2.36 7.96 55.29
CA VAL A 19 2.13 7.14 56.50
C VAL A 19 1.86 8.04 57.71
N ASN A 20 2.68 9.08 57.89
CA ASN A 20 2.48 10.05 58.99
C ASN A 20 1.10 10.73 58.92
N GLN A 21 0.68 11.14 57.72
CA GLN A 21 -0.65 11.72 57.51
C GLN A 21 -1.78 10.72 57.78
N ALA A 22 -1.57 9.43 57.50
CA ALA A 22 -2.57 8.42 57.81
C ALA A 22 -2.70 8.18 59.32
N ALA A 23 -1.60 8.18 60.08
CA ALA A 23 -1.63 8.10 61.53
C ALA A 23 -2.37 9.29 62.16
N GLN A 24 -2.01 10.53 61.77
CA GLN A 24 -2.69 11.75 62.21
C GLN A 24 -4.19 11.73 61.90
N ARG A 25 -4.56 11.22 60.72
CA ARG A 25 -5.97 11.08 60.34
C ARG A 25 -6.70 10.07 61.21
N THR A 26 -6.08 8.94 61.54
CA THR A 26 -6.67 7.94 62.43
C THR A 26 -6.88 8.51 63.83
N GLU A 27 -5.90 9.25 64.34
CA GLU A 27 -5.99 9.99 65.62
C GLU A 27 -7.16 10.97 65.63
N ILE A 28 -7.27 11.83 64.60
CA ILE A 28 -8.37 12.80 64.49
C ILE A 28 -9.74 12.11 64.41
N ARG A 29 -9.83 10.97 63.71
CA ARG A 29 -11.10 10.26 63.50
C ARG A 29 -11.54 9.45 64.72
N THR A 30 -10.60 8.77 65.38
CA THR A 30 -10.89 7.77 66.41
C THR A 30 -10.62 8.26 67.83
N GLY A 31 -9.82 9.32 67.98
CA GLY A 31 -9.33 9.81 69.26
C GLY A 31 -8.21 8.96 69.88
N GLN A 32 -7.70 7.95 69.16
CA GLN A 32 -6.64 7.05 69.63
C GLN A 32 -5.33 7.26 68.85
N GLU A 33 -4.21 7.35 69.56
CA GLU A 33 -2.87 7.40 68.97
C GLU A 33 -2.48 6.05 68.36
N VAL A 34 -1.93 6.11 67.14
CA VAL A 34 -1.38 4.91 66.48
C VAL A 34 0.00 4.64 67.07
N PRO A 35 0.31 3.40 67.52
CA PRO A 35 1.62 3.09 68.08
C PRO A 35 2.76 3.51 67.15
N LEU A 36 3.80 4.15 67.71
CA LEU A 36 4.93 4.68 66.93
C LEU A 36 5.85 3.61 66.32
N ASN A 37 5.63 2.32 66.59
CA ASN A 37 6.46 1.29 66.00
C ASN A 37 6.21 1.21 64.47
N PRO A 38 7.25 0.94 63.67
CA PRO A 38 7.12 0.99 62.20
C PRO A 38 6.04 0.08 61.61
N ALA A 39 5.85 -1.13 62.17
CA ALA A 39 4.90 -2.10 61.65
C ALA A 39 3.45 -1.62 61.81
N ASP A 40 3.10 -1.09 62.98
CA ASP A 40 1.75 -0.55 63.25
C ASP A 40 1.46 0.71 62.43
N GLN A 41 2.46 1.59 62.25
CA GLN A 41 2.33 2.77 61.39
C GLN A 41 2.03 2.38 59.94
N ILE A 42 2.77 1.41 59.41
CA ILE A 42 2.57 0.90 58.04
C ILE A 42 1.22 0.18 57.93
N GLN A 43 0.86 -0.66 58.90
CA GLN A 43 -0.41 -1.39 58.86
C GLN A 43 -1.60 -0.42 58.91
N ASN A 44 -1.58 0.60 59.78
CA ASN A 44 -2.61 1.65 59.80
C ASN A 44 -2.74 2.36 58.45
N TYR A 45 -1.61 2.60 57.76
CA TYR A 45 -1.64 3.17 56.41
C TYR A 45 -2.25 2.22 55.37
N LEU A 46 -1.94 0.92 55.41
CA LEU A 46 -2.54 -0.09 54.54
C LEU A 46 -4.04 -0.27 54.79
N ASP A 47 -4.44 -0.32 56.07
CA ASP A 47 -5.83 -0.48 56.50
C ASP A 47 -6.73 0.64 55.97
N ARG A 48 -6.20 1.85 55.77
CA ARG A 48 -6.94 2.94 55.13
C ARG A 48 -7.40 2.59 53.71
N PHE A 49 -6.58 1.87 52.94
CA PHE A 49 -7.00 1.44 51.60
C PHE A 49 -8.07 0.36 51.71
N LYS A 50 -7.86 -0.61 52.62
CA LYS A 50 -8.85 -1.64 52.91
C LYS A 50 -10.20 -1.07 53.33
N GLU A 51 -10.22 -0.06 54.20
CA GLU A 51 -11.43 0.67 54.60
C GLU A 51 -12.15 1.36 53.42
N ILE A 52 -11.47 1.63 52.30
CA ILE A 52 -12.09 2.16 51.08
C ILE A 52 -12.62 1.00 50.23
N LEU A 53 -11.82 -0.05 50.05
CA LEU A 53 -12.13 -1.21 49.21
C LEU A 53 -13.22 -2.10 49.79
N ASP A 54 -13.30 -2.24 51.11
CA ASP A 54 -14.16 -3.22 51.79
C ASP A 54 -15.41 -2.61 52.43
N ARG A 55 -15.78 -1.37 52.05
CA ARG A 55 -17.00 -0.74 52.59
C ARG A 55 -18.24 -1.58 52.31
N GLU A 56 -19.03 -1.85 53.34
CA GLU A 56 -20.27 -2.63 53.25
C GLU A 56 -21.29 -1.98 52.31
N ASN A 57 -21.43 -0.65 52.38
CA ASN A 57 -22.36 0.09 51.54
C ASN A 57 -21.79 0.24 50.12
N PRO A 58 -22.40 -0.36 49.08
CA PRO A 58 -21.84 -0.38 47.72
C PRO A 58 -21.64 1.02 47.13
N ASN A 59 -22.59 1.93 47.31
CA ASN A 59 -22.49 3.30 46.79
C ASN A 59 -21.37 4.10 47.47
N LYS A 60 -21.16 3.89 48.78
CA LYS A 60 -20.03 4.52 49.50
C LYS A 60 -18.69 3.90 49.12
N ARG A 61 -18.66 2.60 48.80
CA ARG A 61 -17.49 1.88 48.30
C ARG A 61 -17.07 2.43 46.94
N GLU A 62 -17.99 2.43 45.98
CA GLU A 62 -17.77 2.90 44.62
C GLU A 62 -17.28 4.36 44.60
N ARG A 63 -17.95 5.27 45.32
CA ARG A 63 -17.49 6.66 45.46
C ARG A 63 -16.10 6.78 46.08
N GLY A 64 -15.76 5.90 47.02
CA GLY A 64 -14.45 5.87 47.66
C GLY A 64 -13.35 5.42 46.71
N ILE A 65 -13.61 4.37 45.93
CA ILE A 65 -12.72 3.86 44.88
C ILE A 65 -12.51 4.92 43.81
N GLU A 66 -13.58 5.56 43.35
CA GLU A 66 -13.48 6.62 42.34
C GLU A 66 -12.65 7.81 42.84
N ALA A 67 -12.87 8.26 44.07
CA ALA A 67 -12.04 9.32 44.66
C ALA A 67 -10.55 8.91 44.78
N LEU A 68 -10.27 7.64 45.08
CA LEU A 68 -8.91 7.12 45.10
C LEU A 68 -8.30 7.09 43.69
N LYS A 69 -9.05 6.62 42.68
CA LYS A 69 -8.62 6.62 41.28
C LYS A 69 -8.23 8.02 40.85
N GLN A 70 -9.07 9.03 41.07
CA GLN A 70 -8.77 10.42 40.68
C GLN A 70 -7.43 10.91 41.25
N VAL A 71 -7.14 10.66 42.53
CA VAL A 71 -5.87 11.05 43.17
C VAL A 71 -4.66 10.31 42.57
N LEU A 72 -4.80 9.01 42.30
CA LEU A 72 -3.71 8.20 41.76
C LEU A 72 -3.45 8.50 40.28
N LEU A 73 -4.51 8.72 39.51
CA LEU A 73 -4.43 9.07 38.10
C LEU A 73 -3.76 10.43 37.91
N ASP A 74 -4.16 11.46 38.66
CA ASP A 74 -3.51 12.78 38.63
C ASP A 74 -2.01 12.72 38.98
N LYS A 75 -1.63 11.78 39.87
CA LYS A 75 -0.24 11.59 40.29
C LYS A 75 0.62 10.86 39.26
N PHE A 76 0.08 9.85 38.57
CA PHE A 76 0.88 8.91 37.78
C PHE A 76 0.68 8.99 36.27
N VAL A 77 -0.47 9.50 35.80
CA VAL A 77 -0.73 9.70 34.37
C VAL A 77 0.06 10.92 33.89
N THR A 78 0.57 10.84 32.68
CA THR A 78 1.33 11.90 32.03
C THR A 78 0.43 13.10 31.79
N LYS A 79 0.96 14.31 31.98
CA LYS A 79 0.24 15.54 31.70
C LYS A 79 0.39 15.93 30.23
N GLN A 80 -0.58 16.67 29.70
CA GLN A 80 -0.60 17.05 28.28
C GLN A 80 0.65 17.85 27.89
N GLU A 81 1.08 18.76 28.77
CA GLU A 81 2.29 19.58 28.61
C GLU A 81 3.61 18.80 28.70
N ASP A 82 3.57 17.58 29.25
CA ASP A 82 4.74 16.72 29.41
C ASP A 82 4.90 15.71 28.26
N ILE A 83 3.96 15.70 27.28
CA ILE A 83 4.05 14.83 26.10
C ILE A 83 5.28 15.25 25.27
N PRO A 84 6.25 14.35 25.03
CA PRO A 84 7.51 14.68 24.39
C PRO A 84 7.34 14.93 22.89
N GLU A 85 8.18 15.80 22.32
CA GLU A 85 8.18 16.10 20.88
C GLU A 85 8.41 14.86 20.00
N SER A 86 9.12 13.86 20.52
CA SER A 86 9.32 12.58 19.83
C SER A 86 8.01 11.82 19.58
N PHE A 87 7.00 11.99 20.46
CA PHE A 87 5.66 11.43 20.24
C PHE A 87 4.99 12.12 19.06
N TRP A 88 4.98 13.46 19.01
CA TRP A 88 4.37 14.22 17.91
C TRP A 88 5.03 13.91 16.57
N LYS A 89 6.37 13.84 16.55
CA LYS A 89 7.12 13.41 15.37
C LYS A 89 6.76 11.98 14.93
N SER A 90 6.49 11.08 15.87
CA SER A 90 6.03 9.72 15.53
C SER A 90 4.63 9.73 14.90
N GLN A 91 3.72 10.60 15.36
CA GLN A 91 2.39 10.75 14.76
C GLN A 91 2.47 11.33 13.35
N GLU A 92 3.31 12.35 13.14
CA GLU A 92 3.58 12.90 11.81
C GLU A 92 4.17 11.85 10.87
N ASN A 93 5.08 11.00 11.35
CA ASN A 93 5.60 9.89 10.55
C ASN A 93 4.50 8.89 10.17
N ILE A 94 3.58 8.55 11.08
CA ILE A 94 2.45 7.66 10.76
C ILE A 94 1.54 8.28 9.69
N ILE A 95 1.21 9.56 9.82
CA ILE A 95 0.42 10.31 8.83
C ILE A 95 1.13 10.28 7.46
N ARG A 96 2.45 10.53 7.46
CA ARG A 96 3.28 10.47 6.26
C ARG A 96 3.31 9.10 5.63
N GLU A 97 3.56 8.05 6.42
CA GLU A 97 3.64 6.67 5.93
C GLU A 97 2.30 6.18 5.35
N ARG A 98 1.17 6.67 5.89
CA ARG A 98 -0.18 6.40 5.37
C ARG A 98 -0.57 7.25 4.15
N GLY A 99 0.31 8.15 3.69
CA GLY A 99 0.04 9.03 2.56
C GLY A 99 -0.99 10.13 2.86
N GLN A 100 -1.10 10.54 4.12
CA GLN A 100 -2.04 11.56 4.61
C GLN A 100 -1.33 12.90 4.90
N GLN A 101 -0.03 13.02 4.63
CA GLN A 101 0.74 14.23 4.94
C GLN A 101 0.21 15.47 4.20
N ALA A 102 -0.15 15.33 2.93
CA ALA A 102 -0.69 16.42 2.14
C ALA A 102 -2.05 16.91 2.69
N ASP A 103 -2.89 15.99 3.18
CA ASP A 103 -4.15 16.36 3.86
C ASP A 103 -3.88 17.14 5.14
N TYR A 104 -2.97 16.64 5.99
CA TYR A 104 -2.61 17.29 7.24
C TYR A 104 -1.97 18.68 7.03
N ASN A 105 -1.15 18.84 5.99
CA ASN A 105 -0.55 20.12 5.64
C ASN A 105 -1.62 21.15 5.20
N ASN A 106 -2.71 20.68 4.59
CA ASN A 106 -3.83 21.51 4.16
C ASN A 106 -4.83 21.84 5.28
N PHE A 107 -4.65 21.29 6.48
CA PHE A 107 -5.48 21.65 7.63
C PHE A 107 -5.27 23.11 8.04
N SER A 108 -6.36 23.77 8.44
CA SER A 108 -6.28 25.06 9.13
C SER A 108 -5.55 24.90 10.48
N GLU A 109 -5.07 26.00 11.04
CA GLU A 109 -4.42 25.98 12.35
C GLU A 109 -5.37 25.47 13.46
N GLU A 110 -6.67 25.79 13.37
CA GLU A 110 -7.68 25.24 14.27
C GLU A 110 -7.80 23.72 14.14
N GLN A 111 -7.81 23.18 12.93
CA GLN A 111 -7.88 21.74 12.68
C GLN A 111 -6.64 21.02 13.22
N LYS A 112 -5.44 21.60 13.07
CA LYS A 112 -4.20 21.03 13.64
C LYS A 112 -4.22 21.04 15.17
N VAL A 113 -4.71 22.12 15.79
CA VAL A 113 -4.89 22.21 17.24
C VAL A 113 -5.89 21.15 17.73
N ASN A 114 -7.03 21.00 17.06
CA ASN A 114 -8.02 19.99 17.42
C ASN A 114 -7.48 18.58 17.24
N PHE A 115 -6.76 18.29 16.15
CA PHE A 115 -6.09 17.00 15.94
C PHE A 115 -5.11 16.68 17.08
N LYS A 116 -4.24 17.62 17.46
CA LYS A 116 -3.31 17.44 18.58
C LYS A 116 -4.05 17.20 19.89
N LYS A 117 -5.11 17.99 20.15
CA LYS A 117 -5.96 17.83 21.34
C LYS A 117 -6.58 16.44 21.38
N GLU A 118 -7.30 16.02 20.36
CA GLU A 118 -7.98 14.71 20.31
C GLU A 118 -7.01 13.53 20.40
N THR A 119 -5.82 13.67 19.80
CA THR A 119 -4.73 12.69 19.86
C THR A 119 -4.17 12.60 21.28
N SER A 120 -3.86 13.73 21.92
CA SER A 120 -3.40 13.75 23.31
C SER A 120 -4.45 13.22 24.27
N GLU A 121 -5.72 13.61 24.13
CA GLU A 121 -6.80 13.11 24.96
C GLU A 121 -6.97 11.59 24.81
N GLY A 122 -6.94 11.07 23.57
CA GLY A 122 -6.97 9.62 23.32
C GLY A 122 -5.83 8.89 24.02
N LEU A 123 -4.60 9.38 23.84
CA LEU A 123 -3.41 8.83 24.47
C LEU A 123 -3.50 8.80 26.01
N LEU A 124 -3.85 9.94 26.62
CA LEU A 124 -3.89 10.07 28.07
C LEU A 124 -5.03 9.24 28.69
N ASN A 125 -6.17 9.20 28.01
CA ASN A 125 -7.29 8.35 28.39
C ASN A 125 -6.95 6.86 28.35
N ASP A 126 -6.20 6.41 27.34
CA ASP A 126 -5.74 5.02 27.26
C ASP A 126 -4.73 4.70 28.38
N GLN A 127 -3.83 5.64 28.67
CA GLN A 127 -2.90 5.51 29.78
C GLN A 127 -3.63 5.47 31.14
N GLN A 128 -4.63 6.32 31.35
CA GLN A 128 -5.52 6.28 32.53
C GLN A 128 -6.20 4.92 32.65
N SER A 129 -6.83 4.44 31.59
CA SER A 129 -7.54 3.16 31.58
C SER A 129 -6.61 1.99 31.90
N SER A 130 -5.35 2.02 31.45
CA SER A 130 -4.37 0.98 31.80
C SER A 130 -4.00 0.95 33.29
N LEU A 131 -4.02 2.10 33.99
CA LEU A 131 -3.79 2.13 35.45
C LEU A 131 -5.06 1.79 36.24
N GLU A 132 -6.22 2.26 35.79
CA GLU A 132 -7.51 1.95 36.41
C GLU A 132 -7.76 0.45 36.49
N GLN A 133 -7.34 -0.31 35.47
CA GLN A 133 -7.42 -1.77 35.48
C GLN A 133 -6.76 -2.40 36.71
N TRP A 134 -5.59 -1.91 37.13
CA TRP A 134 -4.92 -2.40 38.34
C TRP A 134 -5.70 -2.05 39.60
N LEU A 135 -6.26 -0.85 39.65
CA LEU A 135 -7.06 -0.39 40.80
C LEU A 135 -8.35 -1.19 40.92
N ASP A 136 -9.02 -1.44 39.81
CA ASP A 136 -10.22 -2.27 39.75
C ASP A 136 -9.91 -3.71 40.11
N TYR A 137 -8.80 -4.27 39.62
CA TYR A 137 -8.35 -5.59 40.00
C TYR A 137 -8.10 -5.70 41.51
N PHE A 138 -7.36 -4.77 42.11
CA PHE A 138 -7.10 -4.77 43.55
C PHE A 138 -8.33 -4.54 44.43
N ALA A 139 -9.37 -3.88 43.88
CA ALA A 139 -10.67 -3.70 44.50
C ALA A 139 -11.62 -4.90 44.31
N SER A 140 -11.27 -5.83 43.42
CA SER A 140 -12.09 -7.00 43.09
C SER A 140 -11.73 -8.20 43.98
N ALA A 141 -12.69 -9.12 44.09
CA ALA A 141 -12.52 -10.38 44.81
C ALA A 141 -11.41 -11.27 44.21
N ASP A 142 -11.09 -11.10 42.92
CA ASP A 142 -10.05 -11.86 42.23
C ASP A 142 -8.66 -11.60 42.82
N SER A 143 -8.48 -10.46 43.50
CA SER A 143 -7.22 -10.09 44.15
C SER A 143 -7.14 -10.51 45.63
N ASN A 144 -8.14 -11.22 46.17
CA ASN A 144 -8.20 -11.57 47.60
C ASN A 144 -7.06 -12.48 48.07
N TYR A 145 -6.39 -13.17 47.15
CA TYR A 145 -5.21 -13.97 47.48
C TYR A 145 -3.97 -13.12 47.79
N LEU A 146 -3.92 -11.84 47.36
CA LEU A 146 -2.82 -10.93 47.68
C LEU A 146 -3.05 -10.27 49.05
N PRO A 147 -2.12 -10.43 50.00
CA PRO A 147 -2.04 -9.59 51.20
C PRO A 147 -1.89 -8.10 50.85
N ASP A 148 -2.34 -7.22 51.74
CA ASP A 148 -2.41 -5.77 51.49
C ASP A 148 -1.00 -5.18 51.26
N TYR A 149 0.01 -5.67 51.99
CA TYR A 149 1.40 -5.25 51.79
C TYR A 149 1.95 -5.60 50.39
N LEU A 150 1.52 -6.73 49.79
CA LEU A 150 1.91 -7.11 48.44
C LEU A 150 1.12 -6.35 47.37
N LYS A 151 -0.17 -6.05 47.61
CA LYS A 151 -0.92 -5.12 46.73
C LYS A 151 -0.20 -3.78 46.63
N TYR A 152 0.27 -3.23 47.76
CA TYR A 152 1.08 -2.01 47.77
C TYR A 152 2.39 -2.17 46.97
N TRP A 153 3.12 -3.26 47.20
CA TRP A 153 4.39 -3.54 46.51
C TRP A 153 4.24 -3.62 44.99
N VAL A 154 3.23 -4.36 44.53
CA VAL A 154 2.90 -4.50 43.10
C VAL A 154 2.50 -3.15 42.53
N PHE A 155 1.55 -2.44 43.15
CA PHE A 155 1.09 -1.15 42.66
C PHE A 155 2.23 -0.12 42.57
N ARG A 156 3.06 -0.02 43.61
CA ARG A 156 4.23 0.86 43.64
C ARG A 156 5.24 0.51 42.54
N SER A 157 5.35 -0.76 42.18
CA SER A 157 6.22 -1.22 41.08
C SER A 157 5.61 -0.89 39.72
N VAL A 158 4.33 -1.24 39.49
CA VAL A 158 3.59 -1.01 38.24
C VAL A 158 3.58 0.47 37.84
N THR A 159 3.38 1.38 38.79
CA THR A 159 3.38 2.83 38.53
C THR A 159 4.72 3.38 38.02
N GLN A 160 5.81 2.59 38.12
CA GLN A 160 7.15 2.93 37.62
C GLN A 160 7.49 2.22 36.30
N LEU A 161 6.59 1.41 35.76
CA LEU A 161 6.83 0.55 34.60
C LEU A 161 5.92 0.92 33.41
N ALA A 162 6.43 0.79 32.20
CA ALA A 162 5.65 0.90 30.97
C ALA A 162 5.17 -0.49 30.51
N GLU A 163 4.35 -0.52 29.47
CA GLU A 163 3.91 -1.74 28.76
C GLU A 163 5.08 -2.72 28.46
N TYR A 164 4.78 -4.01 28.47
CA TYR A 164 5.76 -5.09 28.25
C TYR A 164 6.40 -5.01 26.86
N ASP A 165 7.73 -4.97 26.80
CA ASP A 165 8.47 -5.05 25.55
C ASP A 165 8.72 -6.54 25.22
N LYS A 166 7.90 -7.12 24.34
CA LYS A 166 7.97 -8.54 23.95
C LYS A 166 9.32 -8.96 23.38
N GLU A 167 10.09 -8.04 22.79
CA GLU A 167 11.38 -8.39 22.19
C GLU A 167 12.51 -8.39 23.21
N LYS A 168 12.50 -7.37 24.06
CA LYS A 168 13.48 -7.26 25.14
C LYS A 168 13.12 -8.13 26.34
N LYS A 169 11.92 -8.72 26.33
CA LYS A 169 11.32 -9.52 27.40
C LYS A 169 11.41 -8.81 28.75
N GLU A 170 11.09 -7.52 28.77
CA GLU A 170 11.16 -6.70 29.98
C GLU A 170 10.13 -5.57 30.01
N PHE A 171 9.88 -5.06 31.22
CA PHE A 171 9.10 -3.84 31.42
C PHE A 171 10.04 -2.63 31.49
N PRO A 172 10.00 -1.72 30.51
CA PRO A 172 10.79 -0.49 30.55
C PRO A 172 10.38 0.38 31.73
N LYS A 173 11.32 1.14 32.29
CA LYS A 173 11.01 2.12 33.34
C LYS A 173 10.33 3.35 32.75
N ARG A 174 9.39 3.93 33.50
CA ARG A 174 8.77 5.22 33.17
C ARG A 174 9.63 6.37 33.68
N SER A 175 9.64 7.45 32.91
CA SER A 175 10.07 8.79 33.30
C SER A 175 8.93 9.80 33.12
N LYS A 176 9.16 11.04 33.52
CA LYS A 176 8.27 12.17 33.17
C LYS A 176 8.07 12.19 31.64
N GLY A 177 6.82 12.35 31.20
CA GLY A 177 6.47 12.35 29.77
C GLY A 177 6.33 10.97 29.11
N THR A 178 6.35 9.87 29.88
CA THR A 178 6.18 8.53 29.30
C THR A 178 4.78 8.35 28.76
N VAL A 179 4.64 8.29 27.43
CA VAL A 179 3.34 8.13 26.75
C VAL A 179 2.85 6.68 26.70
N ARG A 180 3.73 5.69 26.91
CA ARG A 180 3.35 4.27 26.92
C ARG A 180 2.36 3.95 28.04
N GLN A 181 1.54 2.94 27.83
CA GLN A 181 0.58 2.44 28.83
C GLN A 181 1.31 1.83 30.04
N PHE A 182 0.59 1.62 31.13
CA PHE A 182 1.08 0.82 32.26
C PHE A 182 1.05 -0.68 31.88
N PRO A 183 1.81 -1.55 32.58
CA PRO A 183 1.78 -3.00 32.37
C PRO A 183 0.36 -3.56 32.32
N ASP A 184 0.07 -4.46 31.39
CA ASP A 184 -1.16 -5.24 31.41
C ASP A 184 -1.15 -6.23 32.60
N ILE A 185 -2.35 -6.57 33.07
CA ILE A 185 -2.53 -7.61 34.10
C ILE A 185 -2.56 -8.98 33.41
N ASN A 186 -1.55 -9.78 33.70
CA ASN A 186 -1.52 -11.21 33.46
C ASN A 186 -1.69 -11.86 34.84
N GLN A 187 -2.91 -12.33 35.12
CA GLN A 187 -3.27 -12.85 36.44
C GLN A 187 -2.46 -14.10 36.79
N GLU A 188 -2.21 -14.98 35.82
CA GLU A 188 -1.42 -16.20 36.03
C GLU A 188 0.03 -15.85 36.40
N ALA A 189 0.66 -14.96 35.62
CA ALA A 189 2.01 -14.49 35.89
C ALA A 189 2.11 -13.78 37.24
N LEU A 190 1.10 -12.98 37.59
CA LEU A 190 1.05 -12.30 38.87
C LEU A 190 0.90 -13.29 40.03
N ASN A 191 -0.02 -14.25 39.92
CA ASN A 191 -0.23 -15.30 40.93
C ASN A 191 1.07 -16.04 41.21
N TYR A 192 1.79 -16.45 40.17
CA TYR A 192 3.07 -17.15 40.29
C TYR A 192 4.11 -16.32 41.03
N VAL A 193 4.27 -15.04 40.66
CA VAL A 193 5.22 -14.13 41.31
C VAL A 193 4.86 -13.91 42.78
N ILE A 194 3.58 -13.73 43.09
CA ILE A 194 3.12 -13.52 44.47
C ILE A 194 3.33 -14.76 45.32
N ASP A 195 2.97 -15.94 44.83
CA ASP A 195 3.20 -17.21 45.53
C ASP A 195 4.69 -17.44 45.80
N ALA A 196 5.56 -17.16 44.83
CA ALA A 196 6.99 -17.29 45.00
C ALA A 196 7.55 -16.38 46.12
N VAL A 197 7.08 -15.13 46.18
CA VAL A 197 7.47 -14.18 47.24
C VAL A 197 6.94 -14.62 48.61
N ILE A 198 5.70 -15.08 48.69
CA ILE A 198 5.11 -15.59 49.94
C ILE A 198 5.88 -16.82 50.44
N LYS A 199 6.20 -17.79 49.56
CA LYS A 199 6.99 -18.97 49.90
C LYS A 199 8.38 -18.58 50.43
N LYS A 200 9.04 -17.63 49.78
CA LYS A 200 10.31 -17.06 50.25
C LYS A 200 10.19 -16.52 51.68
N HIS A 201 9.20 -15.68 51.96
CA HIS A 201 9.00 -15.10 53.31
C HIS A 201 8.63 -16.15 54.36
N GLN A 202 8.03 -17.27 53.97
CA GLN A 202 7.74 -18.40 54.85
C GLN A 202 8.94 -19.36 55.03
N GLY A 203 10.09 -19.09 54.39
CA GLY A 203 11.25 -19.99 54.40
C GLY A 203 10.98 -21.32 53.68
N LYS A 204 9.98 -21.37 52.79
CA LYS A 204 9.66 -22.54 51.98
C LYS A 204 10.41 -22.51 50.66
N GLY A 205 10.85 -23.67 50.20
CA GLY A 205 11.45 -23.83 48.88
C GLY A 205 10.44 -23.53 47.77
N LEU A 206 10.94 -22.98 46.66
CA LEU A 206 10.15 -22.82 45.44
C LEU A 206 10.26 -24.09 44.60
N GLU A 207 9.13 -24.73 44.35
CA GLU A 207 9.01 -25.79 43.35
C GLU A 207 8.55 -25.14 42.04
N PHE A 208 9.29 -25.42 40.96
CA PHE A 208 8.94 -24.95 39.62
C PHE A 208 8.02 -25.98 38.98
N GLU A 209 6.81 -25.57 38.60
CA GLU A 209 5.80 -26.44 38.00
C GLU A 209 6.09 -26.76 36.51
N TYR A 210 6.99 -25.99 35.88
CA TYR A 210 7.35 -26.10 34.47
C TYR A 210 8.80 -26.56 34.28
N ASP A 211 9.06 -27.25 33.16
CA ASP A 211 10.42 -27.63 32.77
C ASP A 211 11.18 -26.41 32.20
N ILE A 212 11.70 -25.61 33.13
CA ILE A 212 12.44 -24.37 32.85
C ILE A 212 13.92 -24.68 32.75
N GLN A 213 14.63 -24.03 31.83
CA GLN A 213 16.08 -24.20 31.69
C GLN A 213 16.84 -23.76 32.97
N PRO A 214 17.94 -24.43 33.34
CA PRO A 214 18.64 -24.15 34.60
C PRO A 214 19.07 -22.68 34.80
N ASP A 215 19.52 -22.03 33.73
CA ASP A 215 19.94 -20.62 33.71
C ASP A 215 18.75 -19.66 33.90
N GLU A 216 17.60 -19.97 33.31
CA GLU A 216 16.37 -19.21 33.52
C GLU A 216 15.85 -19.35 34.96
N ARG A 217 15.96 -20.54 35.56
CA ARG A 217 15.65 -20.74 36.99
C ARG A 217 16.56 -19.91 37.88
N GLU A 218 17.86 -19.91 37.62
CA GLU A 218 18.82 -19.11 38.38
C GLU A 218 18.53 -17.60 38.26
N ALA A 219 18.21 -17.12 37.07
CA ALA A 219 17.83 -15.73 36.84
C ALA A 219 16.56 -15.31 37.62
N PHE A 220 15.56 -16.20 37.66
CA PHE A 220 14.34 -16.00 38.46
C PHE A 220 14.65 -15.95 39.95
N LEU A 221 15.39 -16.94 40.48
CA LEU A 221 15.76 -17.00 41.89
C LEU A 221 16.58 -15.77 42.32
N LYS A 222 17.51 -15.31 41.49
CA LYS A 222 18.27 -14.08 41.74
C LYS A 222 17.39 -12.83 41.78
N SER A 223 16.33 -12.81 40.96
CA SER A 223 15.34 -11.72 40.97
C SER A 223 14.40 -11.82 42.18
N LEU A 224 14.13 -13.04 42.67
CA LEU A 224 13.32 -13.33 43.85
C LEU A 224 14.05 -12.96 45.14
N GLU A 225 15.35 -13.24 45.22
CA GLU A 225 16.23 -12.79 46.31
C GLU A 225 16.15 -11.28 46.50
N LYS A 226 16.21 -10.52 45.40
CA LYS A 226 16.09 -9.05 45.39
C LYS A 226 14.64 -8.56 45.39
N GLU A 227 13.68 -9.49 45.29
CA GLU A 227 12.25 -9.21 45.17
C GLU A 227 11.99 -8.08 44.15
N ASN A 228 12.56 -8.27 42.96
CA ASN A 228 12.46 -7.31 41.87
C ASN A 228 11.21 -7.62 41.05
N PHE A 229 10.10 -6.97 41.39
CA PHE A 229 8.81 -7.20 40.72
C PHE A 229 8.92 -7.12 39.21
N ALA A 230 9.59 -6.10 38.66
CA ALA A 230 9.69 -5.90 37.22
C ALA A 230 10.33 -7.09 36.50
N LYS A 231 11.41 -7.66 37.06
CA LYS A 231 12.10 -8.81 36.47
C LYS A 231 11.35 -10.13 36.71
N LEU A 232 10.78 -10.31 37.91
CA LEU A 232 9.95 -11.47 38.23
C LEU A 232 8.72 -11.56 37.33
N TYR A 233 8.00 -10.43 37.19
CA TYR A 233 6.80 -10.34 36.39
C TYR A 233 7.12 -10.41 34.89
N ALA A 234 8.23 -9.85 34.43
CA ALA A 234 8.67 -9.99 33.03
C ALA A 234 8.98 -11.43 32.67
N TRP A 235 9.67 -12.15 33.56
CA TRP A 235 9.97 -13.58 33.40
C TRP A 235 8.68 -14.40 33.38
N ALA A 236 7.76 -14.15 34.32
CA ALA A 236 6.50 -14.89 34.39
C ALA A 236 5.58 -14.60 33.19
N ASN A 237 5.56 -13.36 32.67
CA ASN A 237 4.82 -13.03 31.44
C ASN A 237 5.39 -13.70 30.20
N ASP A 238 6.71 -13.91 30.14
CA ASP A 238 7.35 -14.62 29.03
C ASP A 238 7.01 -16.12 29.07
N LEU A 239 7.08 -16.72 30.27
CA LEU A 239 6.72 -18.12 30.49
C LEU A 239 5.23 -18.37 30.23
N MET A 240 4.37 -17.52 30.77
CA MET A 240 2.90 -17.62 30.69
C MET A 240 2.37 -16.73 29.54
N ASN A 241 3.04 -16.80 28.38
CA ASN A 241 2.75 -15.99 27.19
C ASN A 241 1.24 -16.03 26.88
N PRO A 242 0.58 -14.86 26.71
CA PRO A 242 -0.88 -14.81 26.50
C PRO A 242 -1.40 -15.62 25.31
N ILE A 243 -0.52 -15.99 24.37
CA ILE A 243 -0.79 -16.95 23.31
C ILE A 243 0.30 -18.03 23.35
N PRO A 244 0.01 -19.23 23.89
CA PRO A 244 0.95 -20.34 23.92
C PRO A 244 1.48 -20.71 22.53
N GLU A 245 2.77 -21.04 22.44
CA GLU A 245 3.42 -21.34 21.14
C GLU A 245 2.76 -22.51 20.39
N HIS A 246 2.30 -23.53 21.11
CA HIS A 246 1.62 -24.68 20.50
C HIS A 246 0.23 -24.33 19.92
N LEU A 247 -0.37 -23.22 20.36
CA LEU A 247 -1.63 -22.70 19.82
C LEU A 247 -1.43 -21.72 18.65
N LEU A 248 -0.20 -21.27 18.38
CA LEU A 248 0.07 -20.41 17.22
C LEU A 248 -0.34 -21.03 15.88
N PRO A 249 -0.07 -22.33 15.60
CA PRO A 249 -0.51 -22.99 14.38
C PRO A 249 -2.02 -23.26 14.30
N VAL A 250 -2.78 -23.12 15.40
CA VAL A 250 -4.22 -23.35 15.42
C VAL A 250 -4.93 -22.16 14.77
N THR A 251 -5.41 -22.35 13.55
CA THR A 251 -6.07 -21.31 12.75
C THR A 251 -7.60 -21.43 12.72
N GLN A 252 -8.13 -22.46 13.37
CA GLN A 252 -9.57 -22.64 13.58
C GLN A 252 -10.05 -21.65 14.63
N GLY A 253 -11.27 -21.14 14.47
CA GLY A 253 -11.78 -20.08 15.32
C GLY A 253 -12.96 -19.36 14.71
N GLU A 254 -13.32 -18.22 15.30
CA GLU A 254 -14.51 -17.47 14.95
C GLU A 254 -14.26 -15.96 14.80
N TRP A 255 -14.94 -15.36 13.83
CA TRP A 255 -15.00 -13.91 13.70
C TRP A 255 -16.15 -13.35 14.52
N LYS A 256 -15.85 -12.44 15.44
CA LYS A 256 -16.84 -11.65 16.16
C LYS A 256 -16.87 -10.23 15.61
N LYS A 257 -18.08 -9.76 15.28
CA LYS A 257 -18.32 -8.37 14.86
C LYS A 257 -18.87 -7.56 16.03
N PHE A 258 -18.29 -6.40 16.25
CA PHE A 258 -18.77 -5.38 17.17
C PHE A 258 -19.31 -4.22 16.33
N GLU A 259 -20.59 -3.91 16.52
CA GLU A 259 -21.31 -2.98 15.64
C GLU A 259 -20.91 -1.52 15.88
N GLN A 260 -21.04 -0.71 14.83
CA GLN A 260 -20.82 0.73 14.95
C GLN A 260 -21.78 1.33 16.00
N ASN A 261 -21.28 2.25 16.82
CA ASN A 261 -21.99 2.89 17.93
C ASN A 261 -22.53 1.93 19.00
N SER A 262 -22.04 0.68 19.04
CA SER A 262 -22.40 -0.28 20.10
C SER A 262 -21.64 -0.02 21.40
N ASN A 263 -22.05 -0.72 22.47
CA ASN A 263 -21.30 -0.71 23.72
C ASN A 263 -19.89 -1.30 23.49
N HIS A 264 -18.86 -0.56 23.88
CA HIS A 264 -17.46 -0.93 23.70
C HIS A 264 -16.95 -1.94 24.74
N THR A 265 -17.62 -2.08 25.90
CA THR A 265 -17.19 -2.95 26.99
C THR A 265 -16.95 -4.41 26.56
N PRO A 266 -17.84 -5.07 25.79
CA PRO A 266 -17.62 -6.45 25.36
C PRO A 266 -16.39 -6.64 24.46
N LEU A 267 -16.07 -5.64 23.62
CA LEU A 267 -14.86 -5.65 22.80
C LEU A 267 -13.62 -5.58 23.69
N VAL A 268 -13.59 -4.59 24.58
CA VAL A 268 -12.48 -4.38 25.51
C VAL A 268 -12.24 -5.61 26.38
N GLN A 269 -13.29 -6.15 27.00
CA GLN A 269 -13.19 -7.35 27.84
C GLN A 269 -12.66 -8.57 27.08
N SER A 270 -12.99 -8.71 25.80
CA SER A 270 -12.53 -9.85 24.99
C SER A 270 -11.05 -9.80 24.58
N ILE A 271 -10.40 -8.64 24.65
CA ILE A 271 -9.00 -8.46 24.18
C ILE A 271 -8.04 -7.99 25.27
N ARG A 272 -8.55 -7.45 26.38
CA ARG A 272 -7.77 -6.97 27.53
C ARG A 272 -7.01 -8.13 28.18
N GLY A 273 -5.73 -7.92 28.48
CA GLY A 273 -4.86 -8.95 29.08
C GLY A 273 -4.51 -10.13 28.15
N LYS A 274 -4.98 -10.14 26.89
CA LYS A 274 -4.69 -11.20 25.91
C LYS A 274 -3.40 -10.97 25.10
N GLY A 275 -2.58 -10.01 25.51
CA GLY A 275 -1.29 -9.72 24.86
C GLY A 275 -1.40 -9.28 23.40
N THR A 276 -2.53 -8.68 22.98
CA THR A 276 -2.74 -8.27 21.58
C THR A 276 -1.84 -7.10 21.17
N GLY A 277 -1.48 -6.23 22.11
CA GLY A 277 -0.77 -4.98 21.83
C GLY A 277 -1.62 -3.95 21.08
N TRP A 278 -2.95 -4.14 21.03
CA TRP A 278 -3.88 -3.21 20.38
C TRP A 278 -4.29 -2.09 21.34
N CYS A 279 -4.19 -0.84 20.90
CA CYS A 279 -4.72 0.31 21.66
C CYS A 279 -6.23 0.20 21.94
N THR A 280 -6.95 -0.59 21.13
CA THR A 280 -8.37 -0.93 21.32
C THR A 280 -8.67 -1.62 22.66
N ALA A 281 -7.67 -2.17 23.36
CA ALA A 281 -7.85 -2.66 24.73
C ALA A 281 -8.16 -1.54 25.74
N GLY A 282 -7.92 -0.27 25.38
CA GLY A 282 -8.39 0.91 26.11
C GLY A 282 -9.82 1.29 25.77
N GLU A 283 -10.62 1.62 26.79
CA GLU A 283 -12.07 1.89 26.63
C GLU A 283 -12.39 3.07 25.73
N ASN A 284 -11.65 4.16 25.89
CA ASN A 284 -11.86 5.37 25.10
C ASN A 284 -11.48 5.18 23.63
N THR A 285 -10.37 4.50 23.36
CA THR A 285 -10.00 4.14 21.98
C THR A 285 -11.01 3.17 21.36
N ALA A 286 -11.46 2.14 22.08
CA ALA A 286 -12.51 1.25 21.59
C ALA A 286 -13.80 2.00 21.25
N LYS A 287 -14.23 2.91 22.14
CA LYS A 287 -15.40 3.77 21.93
C LYS A 287 -15.26 4.65 20.68
N LYS A 288 -14.11 5.33 20.51
CA LYS A 288 -13.84 6.16 19.33
C LYS A 288 -13.84 5.34 18.04
N GLN A 289 -13.21 4.16 18.05
CA GLN A 289 -13.16 3.28 16.88
C GLN A 289 -14.56 2.75 16.51
N LEU A 290 -15.35 2.32 17.50
CA LEU A 290 -16.73 1.89 17.27
C LEU A 290 -17.66 3.04 16.85
N ALA A 291 -17.38 4.28 17.22
CA ALA A 291 -18.11 5.43 16.69
C ALA A 291 -17.81 5.65 15.19
N SER A 292 -16.57 5.39 14.77
CA SER A 292 -16.11 5.54 13.38
C SER A 292 -16.64 4.44 12.46
N GLY A 293 -16.70 3.18 12.92
CA GLY A 293 -17.18 2.04 12.15
C GLY A 293 -17.28 0.76 12.96
N ALA A 294 -17.71 -0.33 12.34
CA ALA A 294 -17.68 -1.65 12.99
C ALA A 294 -16.24 -2.11 13.27
N PHE A 295 -16.09 -3.04 14.22
CA PHE A 295 -14.81 -3.67 14.55
C PHE A 295 -14.97 -5.18 14.47
N HIS A 296 -14.14 -5.84 13.66
CA HIS A 296 -14.14 -7.30 13.54
C HIS A 296 -12.91 -7.85 14.24
N CYS A 297 -13.07 -8.88 15.07
CA CYS A 297 -11.96 -9.57 15.72
C CYS A 297 -12.08 -11.08 15.47
N PHE A 298 -10.98 -11.71 15.10
CA PHE A 298 -10.89 -13.17 14.98
C PHE A 298 -10.29 -13.75 16.24
N TYR A 299 -10.94 -14.78 16.77
CA TYR A 299 -10.49 -15.54 17.93
C TYR A 299 -10.19 -16.98 17.54
N SER A 300 -8.96 -17.43 17.71
CA SER A 300 -8.59 -18.84 17.55
C SER A 300 -9.01 -19.67 18.75
N LEU A 301 -9.15 -20.98 18.53
CA LEU A 301 -9.46 -21.93 19.60
C LEU A 301 -8.33 -22.01 20.63
N ASP A 302 -8.70 -22.10 21.91
CA ASP A 302 -7.82 -22.45 23.02
C ASP A 302 -7.70 -23.96 23.24
N ASP A 303 -7.00 -24.38 24.30
CA ASP A 303 -6.82 -25.79 24.67
C ASP A 303 -8.15 -26.50 25.00
N GLU A 304 -9.20 -25.77 25.37
CA GLU A 304 -10.55 -26.27 25.64
C GLU A 304 -11.43 -26.27 24.37
N GLY A 305 -10.87 -25.86 23.23
CA GLY A 305 -11.57 -25.76 21.96
C GLY A 305 -12.55 -24.58 21.87
N GLN A 306 -12.39 -23.55 22.72
CA GLN A 306 -13.23 -22.35 22.72
C GLN A 306 -12.54 -21.18 21.99
N PRO A 307 -13.26 -20.37 21.20
CA PRO A 307 -12.68 -19.26 20.43
C PRO A 307 -12.42 -18.03 21.32
N THR A 308 -11.38 -18.09 22.16
CA THR A 308 -11.09 -17.05 23.17
C THR A 308 -9.79 -16.28 22.94
N ILE A 309 -8.96 -16.69 21.99
CA ILE A 309 -7.63 -16.13 21.76
C ILE A 309 -7.65 -15.15 20.57
N PRO A 310 -7.64 -13.83 20.79
CA PRO A 310 -7.64 -12.85 19.69
C PRO A 310 -6.35 -12.94 18.85
N ARG A 311 -6.49 -12.95 17.52
CA ARG A 311 -5.36 -13.07 16.57
C ARG A 311 -5.35 -12.02 15.47
N LEU A 312 -6.54 -11.58 15.03
CA LEU A 312 -6.70 -10.58 13.98
C LEU A 312 -7.76 -9.56 14.37
N ALA A 313 -7.58 -8.33 13.91
CA ALA A 313 -8.61 -7.30 13.96
C ALA A 313 -8.72 -6.55 12.63
N ILE A 314 -9.95 -6.20 12.24
CA ILE A 314 -10.26 -5.31 11.12
C ILE A 314 -11.07 -4.15 11.69
N ARG A 315 -10.48 -2.96 11.66
CA ARG A 315 -11.16 -1.72 12.03
C ARG A 315 -11.81 -1.13 10.78
N MET A 316 -13.10 -0.87 10.86
CA MET A 316 -13.82 -0.17 9.80
C MET A 316 -13.88 1.33 10.08
N GLU A 317 -13.98 2.10 9.01
CA GLU A 317 -14.42 3.48 9.03
C GLU A 317 -15.64 3.57 8.12
N ARG A 318 -16.81 3.79 8.73
CA ARG A 318 -18.11 3.55 8.10
C ARG A 318 -18.18 2.11 7.58
N ASP A 319 -18.32 1.95 6.28
CA ASP A 319 -18.43 0.69 5.54
C ASP A 319 -17.11 0.26 4.87
N LYS A 320 -16.01 1.01 5.07
CA LYS A 320 -14.71 0.75 4.45
C LYS A 320 -13.68 0.23 5.44
N ILE A 321 -12.75 -0.60 4.95
CA ILE A 321 -11.63 -1.09 5.76
C ILE A 321 -10.67 0.08 6.01
N ALA A 322 -10.51 0.44 7.29
CA ALA A 322 -9.58 1.49 7.70
C ALA A 322 -8.20 0.92 8.05
N GLU A 323 -8.17 -0.27 8.66
CA GLU A 323 -6.94 -0.90 9.14
C GLU A 323 -7.13 -2.38 9.47
N VAL A 324 -6.09 -3.17 9.20
CA VAL A 324 -5.97 -4.57 9.64
C VAL A 324 -4.80 -4.68 10.62
N ARG A 325 -5.00 -5.42 11.72
CA ARG A 325 -4.01 -5.63 12.77
C ARG A 325 -3.89 -7.11 13.10
N GLY A 326 -2.68 -7.56 13.40
CA GLY A 326 -2.40 -8.84 14.05
C GLY A 326 -1.81 -8.64 15.45
N VAL A 327 -1.39 -9.74 16.07
CA VAL A 327 -0.88 -9.77 17.45
C VAL A 327 0.64 -9.88 17.57
N ALA A 328 1.34 -9.97 16.42
CA ALA A 328 2.80 -9.98 16.37
C ALA A 328 3.38 -8.58 16.64
N ARG A 329 4.71 -8.48 16.69
CA ARG A 329 5.42 -7.21 16.96
C ARG A 329 4.92 -6.10 16.02
N LYS A 330 4.70 -4.90 16.56
CA LYS A 330 4.13 -3.74 15.86
C LYS A 330 2.74 -4.00 15.25
N GLN A 331 1.98 -4.92 15.86
CA GLN A 331 0.64 -5.33 15.41
C GLN A 331 0.63 -5.95 14.00
N ASN A 332 1.77 -6.54 13.59
CA ASN A 332 1.84 -7.33 12.37
C ASN A 332 1.04 -8.62 12.50
N LEU A 333 0.73 -9.23 11.36
CA LEU A 333 0.16 -10.58 11.30
C LEU A 333 1.19 -11.58 11.81
N ASP A 334 0.75 -12.55 12.60
CA ASP A 334 1.56 -13.74 12.84
C ASP A 334 1.60 -14.64 11.57
N PRO A 335 2.59 -15.53 11.44
CA PRO A 335 2.83 -16.28 10.20
C PRO A 335 1.67 -17.19 9.75
N TYR A 336 0.75 -17.55 10.65
CA TYR A 336 -0.31 -18.52 10.38
C TYR A 336 -1.63 -17.87 9.94
N MET A 337 -1.77 -16.56 10.16
CA MET A 337 -3.01 -15.83 9.92
C MET A 337 -3.29 -15.25 8.52
N PRO A 338 -2.33 -15.13 7.57
CA PRO A 338 -2.62 -14.52 6.26
C PRO A 338 -3.83 -15.13 5.55
N LYS A 339 -3.98 -16.46 5.54
CA LYS A 339 -5.10 -17.15 4.87
C LYS A 339 -6.46 -16.88 5.51
N VAL A 340 -6.51 -16.81 6.85
CA VAL A 340 -7.76 -16.51 7.57
C VAL A 340 -8.20 -15.08 7.29
N LEU A 341 -7.25 -14.15 7.27
CA LEU A 341 -7.49 -12.76 6.90
C LEU A 341 -7.95 -12.64 5.44
N GLU A 342 -7.24 -13.25 4.49
CA GLU A 342 -7.55 -13.18 3.05
C GLU A 342 -9.00 -13.61 2.76
N LYS A 343 -9.44 -14.71 3.38
CA LYS A 343 -10.82 -15.18 3.28
C LYS A 343 -11.81 -14.18 3.86
N LYS A 344 -11.50 -13.58 5.02
CA LYS A 344 -12.39 -12.59 5.63
C LYS A 344 -12.50 -11.32 4.79
N LEU A 345 -11.40 -10.89 4.17
CA LEU A 345 -11.38 -9.71 3.32
C LEU A 345 -12.29 -9.85 2.09
N GLU A 346 -12.58 -11.06 1.60
CA GLU A 346 -13.50 -11.28 0.47
C GLU A 346 -14.94 -10.81 0.75
N GLU A 347 -15.31 -10.66 2.01
CA GLU A 347 -16.63 -10.14 2.40
C GLU A 347 -16.76 -8.62 2.21
N PHE A 348 -15.65 -7.90 1.96
CA PHE A 348 -15.63 -6.45 1.88
C PHE A 348 -15.49 -5.96 0.44
N PRO A 349 -16.41 -5.09 -0.04
CA PRO A 349 -16.39 -4.62 -1.42
C PRO A 349 -15.16 -3.77 -1.76
N ASP A 350 -14.54 -3.13 -0.76
CA ASP A 350 -13.36 -2.29 -0.92
C ASP A 350 -12.01 -3.02 -0.70
N LYS A 351 -12.01 -4.36 -0.59
CA LYS A 351 -10.80 -5.18 -0.39
C LYS A 351 -9.67 -4.82 -1.35
N GLU A 352 -9.93 -4.83 -2.65
CA GLU A 352 -8.88 -4.62 -3.66
C GLU A 352 -8.29 -3.22 -3.56
N GLN A 353 -9.13 -2.22 -3.27
CA GLN A 353 -8.69 -0.85 -3.04
C GLN A 353 -7.83 -0.74 -1.77
N TYR A 354 -8.27 -1.35 -0.67
CA TYR A 354 -7.53 -1.37 0.59
C TYR A 354 -6.16 -2.06 0.44
N LEU A 355 -6.13 -3.24 -0.17
CA LEU A 355 -4.89 -4.01 -0.39
C LEU A 355 -3.92 -3.26 -1.31
N LYS A 356 -4.44 -2.55 -2.31
CA LYS A 356 -3.60 -1.70 -3.15
C LYS A 356 -2.97 -0.56 -2.34
N LYS A 357 -3.77 0.19 -1.57
CA LYS A 357 -3.27 1.28 -0.70
C LYS A 357 -2.23 0.80 0.29
N ASP A 358 -2.48 -0.34 0.96
CA ASP A 358 -1.52 -0.91 1.91
C ASP A 358 -0.19 -1.30 1.24
N ARG A 359 -0.23 -1.98 0.08
CA ARG A 359 0.98 -2.32 -0.68
C ARG A 359 1.73 -1.08 -1.17
N ASP A 360 1.01 -0.11 -1.74
CA ASP A 360 1.59 1.12 -2.27
C ASP A 360 2.29 1.93 -1.16
N MET A 361 1.64 2.09 0.00
CA MET A 361 2.22 2.79 1.15
C MET A 361 3.42 2.08 1.77
N LYS A 362 3.40 0.74 1.83
CA LYS A 362 4.58 -0.04 2.26
C LYS A 362 5.75 0.14 1.30
N GLN A 363 5.52 -0.04 0.00
CA GLN A 363 6.58 0.09 -1.01
C GLN A 363 7.14 1.52 -1.08
N LEU A 364 6.29 2.56 -0.99
CA LEU A 364 6.74 3.94 -0.95
C LEU A 364 7.55 4.26 0.31
N THR A 365 7.17 3.69 1.45
CA THR A 365 7.92 3.83 2.72
C THR A 365 9.27 3.12 2.65
N GLU A 366 9.35 1.95 2.04
CA GLU A 366 10.61 1.25 1.78
C GLU A 366 11.54 2.08 0.89
N ILE A 367 11.01 2.69 -0.18
CA ILE A 367 11.77 3.59 -1.06
C ILE A 367 12.26 4.83 -0.31
N ASP A 368 11.40 5.49 0.46
CA ASP A 368 11.77 6.66 1.28
C ASP A 368 12.90 6.30 2.26
N ASN A 369 12.82 5.13 2.89
CA ASN A 369 13.86 4.62 3.78
C ASN A 369 15.17 4.30 3.06
N LYS A 370 15.13 3.67 1.88
CA LYS A 370 16.32 3.44 1.03
C LYS A 370 17.02 4.76 0.70
N VAL A 371 16.26 5.76 0.24
CA VAL A 371 16.79 7.09 -0.10
C VAL A 371 17.40 7.78 1.11
N LYS A 372 16.73 7.77 2.27
CA LYS A 372 17.27 8.32 3.53
C LYS A 372 18.57 7.65 3.99
N GLN A 373 18.76 6.38 3.65
CA GLN A 373 19.98 5.62 3.94
C GLN A 373 21.05 5.76 2.84
N GLY A 374 20.80 6.53 1.79
CA GLY A 374 21.71 6.69 0.65
C GLY A 374 21.82 5.45 -0.24
N GLN A 375 20.86 4.53 -0.18
CA GLN A 375 20.83 3.35 -1.04
C GLN A 375 20.28 3.69 -2.43
N GLU A 376 20.84 3.07 -3.46
CA GLU A 376 20.35 3.21 -4.83
C GLU A 376 19.02 2.48 -5.04
N LEU A 377 18.15 3.04 -5.88
CA LEU A 377 16.87 2.45 -6.23
C LEU A 377 17.03 1.56 -7.47
N ASN A 378 16.47 0.36 -7.41
CA ASN A 378 16.49 -0.56 -8.54
C ASN A 378 15.35 -0.28 -9.55
N LYS A 379 15.30 -1.06 -10.64
CA LYS A 379 14.26 -0.95 -11.68
C LYS A 379 12.83 -0.98 -11.11
N ASN A 380 12.53 -1.88 -10.17
CA ASN A 380 11.19 -2.00 -9.60
C ASN A 380 10.82 -0.79 -8.74
N ASP A 381 11.76 -0.32 -7.92
CA ASP A 381 11.60 0.88 -7.10
C ASP A 381 11.30 2.10 -7.99
N LEU A 382 12.07 2.27 -9.07
CA LEU A 382 11.92 3.40 -10.00
C LEU A 382 10.64 3.31 -10.83
N THR A 383 10.32 2.11 -11.35
CA THR A 383 9.09 1.89 -12.11
C THR A 383 7.86 2.22 -11.27
N PHE A 384 7.88 1.87 -9.99
CA PHE A 384 6.83 2.22 -9.03
C PHE A 384 6.82 3.72 -8.71
N LEU A 385 7.97 4.31 -8.34
CA LEU A 385 8.06 5.73 -7.98
C LEU A 385 7.64 6.68 -9.12
N TYR A 386 7.92 6.29 -10.36
CA TYR A 386 7.49 7.00 -11.56
C TYR A 386 6.09 6.62 -12.05
N GLU A 387 5.38 5.74 -11.33
CA GLU A 387 4.00 5.31 -11.61
C GLU A 387 3.80 4.76 -13.03
N LEU A 388 4.82 4.10 -13.59
CA LEU A 388 4.80 3.66 -15.00
C LEU A 388 3.80 2.54 -15.28
N ASN A 389 3.43 1.78 -14.24
CA ASN A 389 2.46 0.68 -14.32
C ASN A 389 1.08 1.08 -13.77
N SER A 390 1.06 1.76 -12.64
CA SER A 390 -0.16 2.24 -11.97
C SER A 390 0.15 3.44 -11.09
N THR A 391 -0.85 4.27 -10.85
CA THR A 391 -0.77 5.34 -9.86
C THR A 391 -0.59 4.77 -8.45
N ILE A 392 0.14 5.47 -7.60
CA ILE A 392 0.32 5.16 -6.18
C ILE A 392 -0.89 5.71 -5.42
N GLU A 393 -1.55 4.87 -4.63
CA GLU A 393 -2.69 5.25 -3.81
C GLU A 393 -2.36 5.22 -2.31
N GLY A 394 -2.70 6.31 -1.61
CA GLY A 394 -2.58 6.41 -0.16
C GLY A 394 -3.94 6.33 0.55
N PHE A 395 -3.90 6.43 1.89
CA PHE A 395 -5.10 6.58 2.72
C PHE A 395 -5.55 8.04 2.88
N GLY A 396 -4.83 8.97 2.25
CA GLY A 396 -5.22 10.37 2.16
C GLY A 396 -6.16 10.66 0.98
N TYR A 397 -6.77 11.85 1.02
CA TYR A 397 -7.58 12.39 -0.07
C TYR A 397 -6.72 13.05 -1.14
N GLN A 398 -5.62 13.67 -0.71
CA GLN A 398 -4.62 14.25 -1.60
C GLN A 398 -3.60 13.19 -2.04
N ARG A 399 -2.95 13.46 -3.17
CA ARG A 399 -1.82 12.67 -3.65
C ARG A 399 -0.67 12.73 -2.65
N ASP A 400 -0.01 11.59 -2.42
CA ASP A 400 1.10 11.48 -1.47
C ASP A 400 2.26 12.41 -1.88
N SER A 401 2.60 13.36 -0.99
CA SER A 401 3.63 14.37 -1.26
C SER A 401 5.03 13.76 -1.45
N ARG A 402 5.28 12.58 -0.86
CA ARG A 402 6.55 11.87 -0.99
C ARG A 402 6.91 11.56 -2.42
N ILE A 403 5.93 11.32 -3.29
CA ILE A 403 6.18 11.00 -4.70
C ILE A 403 6.93 12.16 -5.37
N ALA A 404 6.45 13.40 -5.16
CA ALA A 404 7.09 14.59 -5.70
C ALA A 404 8.43 14.88 -5.01
N GLU A 405 8.49 14.78 -3.68
CA GLU A 405 9.72 15.00 -2.89
C GLU A 405 10.85 14.04 -3.30
N LEU A 406 10.53 12.76 -3.49
CA LEU A 406 11.48 11.73 -3.90
C LEU A 406 11.91 11.94 -5.35
N ARG A 407 10.98 12.20 -6.29
CA ARG A 407 11.30 12.46 -7.70
C ARG A 407 12.16 13.72 -7.89
N ALA A 408 11.95 14.77 -7.08
CA ALA A 408 12.66 16.05 -7.21
C ALA A 408 14.19 15.94 -6.98
N ASN A 409 14.63 14.95 -6.21
CA ASN A 409 16.05 14.73 -5.91
C ASN A 409 16.72 13.72 -6.85
N ARG A 410 16.04 13.30 -7.93
CA ARG A 410 16.53 12.30 -8.88
C ARG A 410 16.93 12.89 -10.21
N ASN A 411 17.73 12.13 -10.96
CA ASN A 411 18.06 12.42 -12.35
C ASN A 411 17.29 11.47 -13.27
N PRO A 412 16.19 11.92 -13.91
CA PRO A 412 15.40 11.08 -14.79
C PRO A 412 16.20 10.45 -15.93
N GLU A 413 17.24 11.13 -16.42
CA GLU A 413 18.09 10.63 -17.51
C GLU A 413 18.83 9.36 -17.12
N GLN A 414 19.32 9.28 -15.88
CA GLN A 414 19.99 8.08 -15.38
C GLN A 414 18.98 6.99 -15.00
N ASP A 415 17.86 7.39 -14.42
CA ASP A 415 16.81 6.45 -14.01
C ASP A 415 16.22 5.71 -15.20
N MET A 416 16.06 6.36 -16.35
CA MET A 416 15.58 5.72 -17.58
C MET A 416 16.47 4.57 -18.05
N LEU A 417 17.79 4.69 -17.89
CA LEU A 417 18.73 3.61 -18.25
C LEU A 417 18.49 2.36 -17.41
N VAL A 418 18.17 2.56 -16.11
CA VAL A 418 17.84 1.48 -15.17
C VAL A 418 16.44 0.92 -15.42
N ILE A 419 15.45 1.78 -15.61
CA ILE A 419 14.04 1.41 -15.82
C ILE A 419 13.89 0.58 -17.10
N PHE A 420 14.46 1.06 -18.20
CA PHE A 420 14.30 0.45 -19.53
C PHE A 420 15.42 -0.55 -19.87
N GLU A 421 16.38 -0.75 -18.95
CA GLU A 421 17.53 -1.66 -19.12
C GLU A 421 18.22 -1.43 -20.48
N CYS A 422 18.59 -0.17 -20.71
CA CYS A 422 19.11 0.32 -21.98
C CYS A 422 20.31 1.25 -21.77
N THR A 423 21.09 1.46 -22.83
CA THR A 423 22.14 2.48 -22.86
C THR A 423 21.60 3.80 -23.41
N ALA A 424 22.32 4.91 -23.20
CA ALA A 424 21.90 6.23 -23.66
C ALA A 424 21.69 6.28 -25.19
N GLU A 425 22.48 5.52 -25.95
CA GLU A 425 22.42 5.44 -27.42
C GLU A 425 21.16 4.69 -27.90
N GLN A 426 20.53 3.90 -27.03
CA GLN A 426 19.29 3.19 -27.33
C GLN A 426 18.05 4.04 -27.04
N ILE A 427 18.22 5.28 -26.54
CA ILE A 427 17.17 6.27 -26.34
C ILE A 427 17.23 7.29 -27.48
N ALA A 428 16.26 7.24 -28.39
CA ALA A 428 16.14 8.23 -29.45
C ALA A 428 15.38 9.47 -28.96
N ARG A 429 15.93 10.67 -29.20
CA ARG A 429 15.33 11.97 -28.85
C ARG A 429 14.73 12.70 -30.03
N ALA A 430 15.15 12.34 -31.23
CA ALA A 430 14.62 12.85 -32.48
C ALA A 430 14.35 11.70 -33.46
N PRO A 431 13.41 11.86 -34.42
CA PRO A 431 13.10 10.79 -35.36
C PRO A 431 14.28 10.29 -36.19
N ARG A 432 15.28 11.16 -36.42
CA ARG A 432 16.53 10.83 -37.14
C ARG A 432 17.47 9.90 -36.38
N GLU A 433 17.29 9.75 -35.07
CA GLU A 433 18.11 8.90 -34.19
C GLU A 433 17.53 7.48 -34.08
N ILE A 434 16.28 7.29 -34.54
CA ILE A 434 15.61 6.00 -34.52
C ILE A 434 16.34 5.03 -35.46
N ASN A 435 16.68 3.88 -34.92
CA ASN A 435 17.31 2.78 -35.63
C ASN A 435 16.85 1.43 -35.04
N GLU A 436 17.36 0.32 -35.59
CA GLU A 436 17.00 -1.04 -35.17
C GLU A 436 17.31 -1.36 -33.70
N ASN A 437 18.24 -0.63 -33.07
CA ASN A 437 18.62 -0.83 -31.66
C ASN A 437 17.89 0.12 -30.69
N THR A 438 17.02 1.00 -31.18
CA THR A 438 16.24 1.92 -30.35
C THR A 438 15.29 1.13 -29.46
N LYS A 439 15.41 1.30 -28.14
CA LYS A 439 14.54 0.69 -27.12
C LYS A 439 13.52 1.66 -26.54
N VAL A 440 13.83 2.96 -26.59
CA VAL A 440 12.97 4.03 -26.04
C VAL A 440 13.00 5.22 -26.99
N TYR A 441 11.84 5.82 -27.23
CA TYR A 441 11.74 7.10 -27.92
C TYR A 441 11.17 8.17 -26.98
N ILE A 442 11.86 9.29 -26.84
CA ILE A 442 11.45 10.42 -25.99
C ILE A 442 11.65 11.72 -26.76
N GLY A 443 10.61 12.21 -27.41
CA GLY A 443 10.72 13.37 -28.27
C GLY A 443 9.38 13.86 -28.79
N GLN A 444 9.44 15.01 -29.47
CA GLN A 444 8.27 15.61 -30.10
C GLN A 444 7.80 14.77 -31.29
N LEU A 445 6.47 14.63 -31.44
CA LEU A 445 5.88 13.90 -32.56
C LEU A 445 6.00 14.73 -33.85
N GLU A 446 7.04 14.47 -34.63
CA GLU A 446 7.23 15.07 -35.96
C GLU A 446 6.38 14.36 -37.02
N PRO A 447 6.10 15.02 -38.16
CA PRO A 447 5.39 14.38 -39.27
C PRO A 447 6.02 13.03 -39.69
N GLY A 448 5.17 12.02 -39.85
CA GLY A 448 5.53 10.66 -40.20
C GLY A 448 6.29 9.87 -39.12
N ILE A 449 6.23 10.29 -37.85
CA ILE A 449 6.94 9.62 -36.75
C ILE A 449 6.48 8.17 -36.58
N PHE A 450 5.18 7.89 -36.66
CA PHE A 450 4.66 6.56 -36.35
C PHE A 450 5.03 5.50 -37.41
N GLN A 451 5.37 5.89 -38.64
CA GLN A 451 5.95 4.97 -39.62
C GLN A 451 7.45 4.70 -39.41
N LYS A 452 8.14 5.57 -38.66
CA LYS A 452 9.58 5.40 -38.37
C LYS A 452 9.82 4.57 -37.11
N LEU A 453 8.86 4.56 -36.18
CA LEU A 453 8.99 3.82 -34.92
C LEU A 453 8.95 2.30 -35.20
N PRO A 454 9.93 1.52 -34.70
CA PRO A 454 9.90 0.07 -34.83
C PRO A 454 8.61 -0.53 -34.25
N GLU A 455 8.13 -1.62 -34.84
CA GLU A 455 6.93 -2.29 -34.33
C GLU A 455 7.10 -2.81 -32.90
N THR A 456 8.31 -3.21 -32.54
CA THR A 456 8.68 -3.73 -31.21
C THR A 456 8.92 -2.64 -30.17
N LEU A 457 8.80 -1.35 -30.52
CA LEU A 457 9.08 -0.27 -29.59
C LEU A 457 7.90 -0.01 -28.67
N GLU A 458 8.04 -0.39 -27.39
CA GLU A 458 6.99 -0.25 -26.37
C GLU A 458 7.02 1.09 -25.62
N HIS A 459 8.20 1.72 -25.53
CA HIS A 459 8.44 2.89 -24.68
C HIS A 459 8.51 4.17 -25.53
N ILE A 460 7.36 4.79 -25.76
CA ILE A 460 7.22 6.03 -26.53
C ILE A 460 6.70 7.13 -25.60
N TYR A 461 7.42 8.25 -25.51
CA TYR A 461 7.06 9.37 -24.66
C TYR A 461 7.22 10.70 -25.42
N THR A 462 6.30 11.64 -25.22
CA THR A 462 6.56 13.04 -25.60
C THR A 462 7.36 13.77 -24.52
N SER A 463 7.23 13.32 -23.27
CA SER A 463 8.05 13.71 -22.13
C SER A 463 7.99 12.60 -21.07
N PHE A 464 9.14 12.08 -20.66
CA PHE A 464 9.21 11.12 -19.56
C PHE A 464 9.07 11.83 -18.21
N PRO A 465 8.40 11.23 -17.21
CA PRO A 465 7.68 9.95 -17.24
C PRO A 465 6.19 10.10 -17.60
N ASP A 466 5.65 11.30 -17.55
CA ASP A 466 4.20 11.50 -17.42
C ASP A 466 3.44 11.47 -18.77
N LYS A 467 4.12 11.65 -19.91
CA LYS A 467 3.48 11.67 -21.24
C LYS A 467 3.84 10.46 -22.10
N LYS A 468 3.48 9.26 -21.61
CA LYS A 468 3.61 8.01 -22.36
C LYS A 468 2.54 7.91 -23.44
N ILE A 469 2.94 7.63 -24.67
CA ILE A 469 2.02 7.29 -25.76
C ILE A 469 1.63 5.82 -25.64
N ARG A 470 0.33 5.53 -25.58
CA ARG A 470 -0.15 4.14 -25.49
C ARG A 470 -0.33 3.58 -26.90
N ARG A 471 0.24 2.39 -27.11
CA ARG A 471 0.13 1.58 -28.31
C ARG A 471 -0.43 0.21 -27.92
N GLU A 472 -1.48 -0.24 -28.59
CA GLU A 472 -2.05 -1.57 -28.36
C GLU A 472 -2.63 -2.15 -29.64
N ASN A 473 -2.59 -3.48 -29.79
CA ASN A 473 -3.26 -4.15 -30.92
C ASN A 473 -4.70 -4.50 -30.54
N LEU A 474 -5.61 -4.45 -31.50
CA LEU A 474 -7.02 -4.79 -31.34
C LEU A 474 -7.50 -5.60 -32.54
N GLU A 475 -8.17 -6.73 -32.28
CA GLU A 475 -8.93 -7.44 -33.30
C GLU A 475 -10.29 -6.76 -33.50
N ILE A 476 -10.60 -6.40 -34.74
CA ILE A 476 -11.88 -5.80 -35.14
C ILE A 476 -12.52 -6.61 -36.26
N GLY A 477 -13.79 -6.33 -36.56
CA GLY A 477 -14.52 -6.93 -37.67
C GLY A 477 -15.20 -8.28 -37.36
N GLY A 478 -15.99 -8.74 -38.33
CA GLY A 478 -16.71 -10.02 -38.26
C GLY A 478 -17.99 -10.01 -37.41
N LYS A 479 -18.35 -8.87 -36.80
CA LYS A 479 -19.54 -8.73 -35.95
C LYS A 479 -20.47 -7.61 -36.44
N THR A 480 -21.76 -7.90 -36.52
CA THR A 480 -22.79 -6.90 -36.81
C THR A 480 -23.07 -6.03 -35.58
N ALA A 481 -23.73 -4.89 -35.78
CA ALA A 481 -24.18 -4.02 -34.70
C ALA A 481 -25.01 -4.77 -33.63
N ASP A 482 -25.93 -5.64 -34.06
CA ASP A 482 -26.77 -6.42 -33.14
C ASP A 482 -25.95 -7.42 -32.31
N GLN A 483 -24.94 -8.05 -32.91
CA GLN A 483 -24.02 -8.95 -32.20
C GLN A 483 -23.19 -8.19 -31.16
N LEU A 484 -22.63 -7.03 -31.54
CA LEU A 484 -21.85 -6.18 -30.63
C LEU A 484 -22.71 -5.70 -29.44
N ILE A 485 -23.94 -5.25 -29.70
CA ILE A 485 -24.89 -4.85 -28.64
C ILE A 485 -25.19 -6.03 -27.70
N ALA A 486 -25.46 -7.21 -28.27
CA ALA A 486 -25.76 -8.41 -27.48
C ALA A 486 -24.59 -8.83 -26.59
N GLU A 487 -23.37 -8.86 -27.12
CA GLU A 487 -22.16 -9.21 -26.36
C GLU A 487 -21.85 -8.20 -25.24
N MET A 488 -21.97 -6.89 -25.52
CA MET A 488 -21.78 -5.86 -24.49
C MET A 488 -22.82 -5.98 -23.37
N THR A 489 -24.10 -6.19 -23.74
CA THR A 489 -25.18 -6.39 -22.78
C THR A 489 -24.94 -7.63 -21.91
N ALA A 490 -24.49 -8.74 -22.51
CA ALA A 490 -24.16 -9.97 -21.78
C ALA A 490 -22.99 -9.81 -20.79
N LYS A 491 -22.12 -8.81 -21.02
CA LYS A 491 -21.00 -8.45 -20.13
C LYS A 491 -21.35 -7.34 -19.13
N ASN A 492 -22.62 -6.96 -19.01
CA ASN A 492 -23.07 -5.84 -18.17
C ASN A 492 -22.39 -4.50 -18.53
N ILE A 493 -22.07 -4.31 -19.80
CA ILE A 493 -21.53 -3.05 -20.31
C ILE A 493 -22.73 -2.18 -20.73
N ASN A 494 -22.76 -0.96 -20.21
CA ASN A 494 -23.79 0.00 -20.52
C ASN A 494 -23.56 0.62 -21.91
N ILE A 495 -24.64 0.93 -22.63
CA ILE A 495 -24.59 1.58 -23.95
C ILE A 495 -25.52 2.78 -23.88
N THR A 496 -25.01 3.98 -24.16
CA THR A 496 -25.86 5.18 -24.17
C THR A 496 -26.89 5.12 -25.31
N ASN A 497 -28.00 5.84 -25.17
CA ASN A 497 -29.02 5.89 -26.23
C ASN A 497 -28.43 6.42 -27.55
N TYR A 498 -27.56 7.42 -27.50
CA TYR A 498 -26.83 7.94 -28.66
C TYR A 498 -25.97 6.87 -29.32
N ALA A 499 -25.11 6.19 -28.56
CA ALA A 499 -24.27 5.11 -29.08
C ALA A 499 -25.09 3.99 -29.70
N LYS A 500 -26.19 3.61 -29.05
CA LYS A 500 -27.10 2.57 -29.57
C LYS A 500 -27.78 2.99 -30.88
N SER A 501 -28.13 4.28 -31.03
CA SER A 501 -28.67 4.81 -32.29
C SER A 501 -27.62 4.82 -33.39
N MET A 502 -26.39 5.23 -33.08
CA MET A 502 -25.27 5.27 -34.02
C MET A 502 -24.93 3.86 -34.52
N LEU A 503 -24.89 2.86 -33.64
CA LEU A 503 -24.67 1.44 -34.01
C LEU A 503 -25.73 0.92 -34.98
N LYS A 504 -26.99 1.38 -34.85
CA LYS A 504 -28.10 0.98 -35.71
C LYS A 504 -28.24 1.84 -36.96
N SER A 505 -27.42 2.88 -37.10
CA SER A 505 -27.43 3.76 -38.26
C SER A 505 -26.98 3.00 -39.50
N ARG A 506 -27.57 3.31 -40.65
CA ARG A 506 -27.09 2.83 -41.96
C ARG A 506 -25.67 3.30 -42.29
N GLU A 507 -25.19 4.33 -41.59
CA GLU A 507 -23.85 4.88 -41.74
C GLU A 507 -22.82 4.17 -40.84
N PHE A 508 -23.26 3.24 -39.98
CA PHE A 508 -22.36 2.33 -39.28
C PHE A 508 -21.82 1.27 -40.25
N ILE A 509 -20.67 1.59 -40.84
CA ILE A 509 -19.91 0.68 -41.69
C ILE A 509 -18.86 -0.02 -40.83
N TYR A 510 -19.09 -1.31 -40.54
CA TYR A 510 -18.18 -2.16 -39.78
C TYR A 510 -17.27 -2.98 -40.71
N THR A 511 -16.12 -3.39 -40.18
CA THR A 511 -15.19 -4.27 -40.91
C THR A 511 -15.79 -5.68 -41.05
N LYS A 512 -15.94 -6.16 -42.29
CA LYS A 512 -16.62 -7.46 -42.54
C LYS A 512 -15.80 -8.67 -42.11
N ASN A 513 -14.50 -8.63 -42.39
CA ASN A 513 -13.58 -9.71 -42.05
C ASN A 513 -12.82 -9.33 -40.79
N SER A 514 -12.48 -10.31 -39.97
CA SER A 514 -11.60 -10.04 -38.83
C SER A 514 -10.24 -9.53 -39.33
N GLU A 515 -9.76 -8.43 -38.76
CA GLU A 515 -8.40 -7.92 -38.94
C GLU A 515 -7.83 -7.42 -37.61
N GLU A 516 -6.51 -7.53 -37.44
CA GLU A 516 -5.81 -6.91 -36.33
C GLU A 516 -5.35 -5.50 -36.73
N ILE A 517 -5.70 -4.51 -35.92
CA ILE A 517 -5.25 -3.12 -36.08
C ILE A 517 -4.41 -2.69 -34.89
N THR A 518 -3.45 -1.80 -35.11
CA THR A 518 -2.71 -1.14 -34.03
C THR A 518 -3.33 0.22 -33.72
N LEU A 519 -3.69 0.42 -32.45
CA LEU A 519 -4.24 1.64 -31.91
C LEU A 519 -3.15 2.49 -31.28
N ILE A 520 -3.22 3.80 -31.52
CA ILE A 520 -2.36 4.82 -30.92
C ILE A 520 -3.25 5.81 -30.18
N ARG A 521 -3.05 5.97 -28.87
CA ARG A 521 -3.79 6.91 -28.02
C ARG A 521 -2.95 8.15 -27.75
N LEU A 522 -3.54 9.31 -28.04
CA LEU A 522 -2.91 10.63 -27.89
C LEU A 522 -3.88 11.60 -27.23
N THR A 523 -3.36 12.49 -26.39
CA THR A 523 -4.10 13.69 -26.00
C THR A 523 -4.10 14.71 -27.14
N VAL A 524 -5.06 15.63 -27.16
CA VAL A 524 -5.04 16.80 -28.05
C VAL A 524 -3.75 17.62 -27.86
N ALA A 525 -3.21 17.67 -26.64
CA ALA A 525 -1.92 18.28 -26.37
C ALA A 525 -0.72 17.56 -27.01
N ASP A 526 -0.73 16.22 -27.09
CA ASP A 526 0.34 15.44 -27.73
C ASP A 526 0.40 15.68 -29.24
N LEU A 527 -0.74 16.04 -29.86
CA LEU A 527 -0.81 16.47 -31.26
C LEU A 527 -0.19 17.87 -31.48
N GLY A 528 0.09 18.61 -30.40
CA GLY A 528 0.74 19.92 -30.42
C GLY A 528 -0.19 21.11 -30.17
N PHE A 529 -1.46 20.87 -29.85
CA PHE A 529 -2.42 21.95 -29.57
C PHE A 529 -2.34 22.40 -28.12
N LYS A 530 -2.09 23.71 -27.90
CA LYS A 530 -2.06 24.33 -26.56
C LYS A 530 -3.42 24.82 -26.09
N ASN A 531 -4.30 25.12 -27.04
CA ASN A 531 -5.68 25.53 -26.82
C ASN A 531 -6.61 24.47 -27.41
N ASN A 532 -7.91 24.67 -27.29
CA ASN A 532 -8.87 23.75 -27.87
C ASN A 532 -8.69 23.62 -29.39
N ALA A 533 -9.04 22.45 -29.92
CA ALA A 533 -8.94 22.14 -31.35
C ALA A 533 -10.23 21.46 -31.85
N THR A 534 -10.57 21.69 -33.11
CA THR A 534 -11.72 21.00 -33.75
C THR A 534 -11.35 19.57 -34.12
N ALA A 535 -12.35 18.71 -34.33
CA ALA A 535 -12.13 17.35 -34.81
C ALA A 535 -11.32 17.31 -36.11
N ASP A 536 -11.60 18.20 -37.07
CA ASP A 536 -10.87 18.28 -38.34
C ASP A 536 -9.38 18.63 -38.13
N GLN A 537 -9.07 19.56 -37.22
CA GLN A 537 -7.69 19.90 -36.89
C GLN A 537 -6.96 18.73 -36.24
N VAL A 538 -7.63 18.04 -35.31
CA VAL A 538 -7.13 16.83 -34.63
C VAL A 538 -6.84 15.72 -35.66
N TYR A 539 -7.77 15.47 -36.58
CA TYR A 539 -7.65 14.43 -37.59
C TYR A 539 -6.57 14.74 -38.62
N GLN A 540 -6.50 15.98 -39.11
CA GLN A 540 -5.45 16.40 -40.03
C GLN A 540 -4.07 16.26 -39.41
N ARG A 541 -3.93 16.65 -38.14
CA ARG A 541 -2.66 16.53 -37.43
C ARG A 541 -2.28 15.06 -37.19
N ALA A 542 -3.25 14.19 -36.91
CA ALA A 542 -3.01 12.75 -36.79
C ALA A 542 -2.52 12.14 -38.12
N GLU A 543 -3.11 12.55 -39.25
CA GLU A 543 -2.66 12.15 -40.60
C GLU A 543 -1.21 12.54 -40.86
N ASP A 544 -0.83 13.79 -40.53
CA ASP A 544 0.56 14.25 -40.67
C ASP A 544 1.55 13.38 -39.89
N LEU A 545 1.15 12.85 -38.74
CA LEU A 545 1.98 11.97 -37.89
C LEU A 545 2.04 10.52 -38.39
N GLY A 546 1.19 10.15 -39.35
CA GLY A 546 1.10 8.81 -39.88
C GLY A 546 0.01 7.93 -39.29
N LEU A 547 -1.03 8.55 -38.76
CA LEU A 547 -2.19 7.88 -38.20
C LEU A 547 -3.39 8.08 -39.13
N GLU A 548 -4.38 7.20 -39.03
CA GLU A 548 -5.62 7.32 -39.78
C GLU A 548 -6.85 7.13 -38.89
N LEU A 549 -8.01 7.48 -39.43
CA LEU A 549 -9.28 7.27 -38.75
C LEU A 549 -9.57 5.77 -38.59
N CYS A 550 -10.06 5.41 -37.42
CA CYS A 550 -10.50 4.07 -37.10
C CYS A 550 -11.80 3.72 -37.85
N PRO A 551 -11.98 2.44 -38.25
CA PRO A 551 -13.29 1.89 -38.58
C PRO A 551 -14.31 2.08 -37.45
N ALA A 552 -15.59 2.18 -37.79
CA ALA A 552 -16.65 2.50 -36.81
C ALA A 552 -16.82 1.42 -35.73
N ASP A 553 -16.50 0.17 -36.06
CA ASP A 553 -16.56 -0.98 -35.16
C ASP A 553 -15.32 -1.12 -34.25
N THR A 554 -14.32 -0.24 -34.37
CA THR A 554 -13.16 -0.20 -33.47
C THR A 554 -13.59 0.02 -32.02
N CYS A 555 -14.41 1.04 -31.74
CA CYS A 555 -14.77 1.39 -30.36
C CYS A 555 -15.59 0.28 -29.65
N PRO A 556 -16.64 -0.30 -30.28
CA PRO A 556 -17.37 -1.43 -29.70
C PRO A 556 -16.50 -2.66 -29.43
N ASN A 557 -15.63 -3.05 -30.36
CA ASN A 557 -14.72 -4.18 -30.16
C ASN A 557 -13.69 -3.88 -29.07
N TRP A 558 -13.17 -2.64 -29.04
CA TRP A 558 -12.24 -2.20 -28.00
C TRP A 558 -12.88 -2.25 -26.61
N ARG A 559 -14.14 -1.81 -26.47
CA ARG A 559 -14.89 -1.92 -25.21
C ARG A 559 -15.00 -3.37 -24.71
N LEU A 560 -15.29 -4.32 -25.60
CA LEU A 560 -15.39 -5.74 -25.23
C LEU A 560 -14.07 -6.29 -24.68
N LYS A 561 -12.93 -5.82 -25.22
CA LYS A 561 -11.58 -6.15 -24.75
C LYS A 561 -11.20 -5.38 -23.47
N TYR A 562 -11.46 -4.08 -23.43
CA TYR A 562 -11.00 -3.15 -22.41
C TYR A 562 -12.01 -3.02 -21.26
N GLN A 563 -12.02 -4.04 -20.41
CA GLN A 563 -12.91 -4.13 -19.24
C GLN A 563 -12.28 -3.55 -17.96
N ASN A 564 -10.95 -3.52 -17.86
CA ASN A 564 -10.23 -2.99 -16.70
C ASN A 564 -9.94 -1.48 -16.83
N GLN A 565 -10.89 -0.73 -17.38
CA GLN A 565 -10.76 0.71 -17.53
C GLN A 565 -10.68 1.38 -16.14
N PRO A 566 -9.74 2.31 -15.86
CA PRO A 566 -9.75 3.09 -14.62
C PRO A 566 -11.04 3.92 -14.46
N LEU A 567 -11.45 4.19 -13.22
CA LEU A 567 -12.58 5.08 -12.93
C LEU A 567 -12.26 6.49 -13.43
N ASP A 568 -13.26 7.17 -14.00
CA ASP A 568 -13.17 8.52 -14.58
C ASP A 568 -12.25 8.65 -15.81
N GLU A 569 -11.82 7.53 -16.42
CA GLU A 569 -11.10 7.55 -17.68
C GLU A 569 -12.06 7.68 -18.86
N TRP A 570 -11.89 8.72 -19.69
CA TRP A 570 -12.72 9.03 -20.86
C TRP A 570 -11.86 9.13 -22.11
N VAL A 571 -12.14 8.34 -23.14
CA VAL A 571 -11.36 8.30 -24.38
C VAL A 571 -12.24 8.13 -25.61
N ARG A 572 -11.95 8.86 -26.68
CA ARG A 572 -12.75 8.87 -27.92
C ARG A 572 -12.01 8.14 -29.02
N VAL A 573 -12.75 7.51 -29.92
CA VAL A 573 -12.18 6.92 -31.12
C VAL A 573 -12.28 7.93 -32.26
N ALA A 574 -11.14 8.30 -32.85
CA ALA A 574 -11.12 9.12 -34.04
C ALA A 574 -11.64 8.30 -35.22
N MET A 575 -12.86 8.58 -35.63
CA MET A 575 -13.57 7.84 -36.68
C MET A 575 -14.39 8.80 -37.52
N LYS A 576 -14.85 8.34 -38.68
CA LYS A 576 -15.86 9.08 -39.43
C LYS A 576 -17.12 9.25 -38.56
N GLN A 577 -17.61 10.47 -38.44
CA GLN A 577 -18.81 10.79 -37.67
C GLN A 577 -20.01 10.01 -38.19
N ILE A 578 -20.83 9.51 -37.28
CA ILE A 578 -22.10 8.83 -37.57
C ILE A 578 -23.22 9.67 -36.96
N PRO A 579 -24.27 10.02 -37.73
CA PRO A 579 -25.40 10.73 -37.16
C PRO A 579 -26.16 9.84 -36.17
N ASP A 580 -26.52 10.41 -35.02
CA ASP A 580 -27.43 9.79 -34.07
C ASP A 580 -28.91 9.89 -34.55
N SER A 581 -29.85 9.52 -33.68
CA SER A 581 -31.29 9.59 -33.97
C SER A 581 -31.81 10.98 -34.31
N ASP A 582 -31.15 12.03 -33.82
CA ASP A 582 -31.52 13.43 -34.03
C ASP A 582 -30.78 14.03 -35.25
N GLY A 583 -30.00 13.21 -35.96
CA GLY A 583 -29.19 13.62 -37.11
C GLY A 583 -27.88 14.29 -36.74
N TYR A 584 -27.50 14.21 -35.47
CA TYR A 584 -26.36 14.90 -34.91
C TYR A 584 -25.07 14.09 -35.10
N PRO A 585 -24.00 14.61 -35.76
CA PRO A 585 -22.75 13.88 -35.93
C PRO A 585 -22.08 13.55 -34.59
N GLY A 586 -21.90 12.26 -34.33
CA GLY A 586 -21.20 11.75 -33.16
C GLY A 586 -20.03 10.82 -33.50
N VAL A 587 -19.12 10.66 -32.54
CA VAL A 587 -18.07 9.64 -32.52
C VAL A 587 -18.25 8.73 -31.31
N PHE A 588 -17.78 7.49 -31.38
CA PHE A 588 -17.86 6.60 -30.23
C PHE A 588 -16.79 6.91 -29.19
N GLY A 589 -17.16 6.80 -27.91
CA GLY A 589 -16.28 6.97 -26.77
C GLY A 589 -16.38 5.83 -25.77
N LEU A 590 -15.32 5.65 -25.00
CA LEU A 590 -15.21 4.71 -23.89
C LEU A 590 -15.09 5.52 -22.60
N LEU A 591 -16.04 5.34 -21.67
CA LEU A 591 -15.94 5.88 -20.33
C LEU A 591 -16.24 4.86 -19.24
N ARG A 592 -15.69 5.07 -18.05
CA ARG A 592 -16.07 4.38 -16.82
C ARG A 592 -16.41 5.39 -15.74
N ASP A 593 -17.56 5.24 -15.12
CA ASP A 593 -18.02 6.05 -13.99
C ASP A 593 -18.55 5.15 -12.86
N GLY A 594 -19.19 5.75 -11.85
CA GLY A 594 -19.80 5.00 -10.74
C GLY A 594 -20.93 4.05 -11.16
N GLY A 595 -21.47 4.20 -12.37
CA GLY A 595 -22.48 3.31 -12.97
C GLY A 595 -21.90 2.15 -13.78
N GLY A 596 -20.58 2.08 -13.97
CA GLY A 596 -19.90 0.95 -14.61
C GLY A 596 -19.16 1.33 -15.90
N LEU A 597 -19.01 0.36 -16.81
CA LEU A 597 -18.36 0.54 -18.11
C LEU A 597 -19.38 0.97 -19.16
N TRP A 598 -19.04 1.97 -19.98
CA TRP A 598 -19.94 2.53 -20.97
C TRP A 598 -19.34 2.58 -22.37
N LEU A 599 -20.16 2.28 -23.37
CA LEU A 599 -19.97 2.77 -24.74
C LEU A 599 -20.82 4.03 -24.92
N SER A 600 -20.17 5.16 -25.17
CA SER A 600 -20.80 6.47 -25.38
C SER A 600 -20.82 6.88 -26.85
N GLY A 601 -21.74 7.78 -27.18
CA GLY A 601 -21.77 8.52 -28.43
C GLY A 601 -21.57 9.98 -28.07
N ASP A 602 -20.44 10.55 -28.51
CA ASP A 602 -20.00 11.89 -28.14
C ASP A 602 -20.21 12.82 -29.33
N TRP A 603 -20.86 13.96 -29.09
CA TRP A 603 -21.12 14.97 -30.11
C TRP A 603 -19.81 15.52 -30.69
N ALA A 604 -19.67 15.42 -32.01
CA ALA A 604 -18.46 15.83 -32.74
C ALA A 604 -18.82 16.70 -33.94
N GLY A 605 -19.68 17.71 -33.74
CA GLY A 605 -20.03 18.65 -34.79
C GLY A 605 -18.84 19.46 -35.34
N PRO A 606 -18.96 20.06 -36.54
CA PRO A 606 -17.86 20.80 -37.20
C PRO A 606 -17.29 21.98 -36.40
N GLY A 607 -18.07 22.56 -35.47
CA GLY A 607 -17.64 23.62 -34.57
C GLY A 607 -17.35 23.15 -33.14
N SER A 608 -17.42 21.84 -32.88
CA SER A 608 -17.10 21.29 -31.57
C SER A 608 -15.60 21.32 -31.33
N GLU A 609 -15.23 21.84 -30.18
CA GLU A 609 -13.86 22.00 -29.74
C GLU A 609 -13.53 21.01 -28.63
N TRP A 610 -12.34 20.42 -28.71
CA TRP A 610 -11.79 19.48 -27.74
C TRP A 610 -10.67 20.14 -26.97
N SER A 611 -10.68 19.97 -25.66
CA SER A 611 -9.68 20.53 -24.76
C SER A 611 -8.33 19.80 -24.91
N PRO A 612 -7.19 20.43 -24.59
CA PRO A 612 -5.88 19.80 -24.67
C PRO A 612 -5.74 18.47 -23.90
N GLY A 613 -6.53 18.26 -22.84
CA GLY A 613 -6.56 17.02 -22.06
C GLY A 613 -7.47 15.92 -22.61
N ASP A 614 -8.29 16.21 -23.62
CA ASP A 614 -9.14 15.18 -24.25
C ASP A 614 -8.27 14.18 -25.02
N GLU A 615 -8.64 12.91 -24.94
CA GLU A 615 -7.90 11.82 -25.57
C GLU A 615 -8.63 11.22 -26.77
N PHE A 616 -7.86 10.98 -27.82
CA PHE A 616 -8.29 10.31 -29.03
C PHE A 616 -7.45 9.05 -29.31
N VAL A 617 -8.11 8.08 -29.92
CA VAL A 617 -7.50 6.84 -30.39
C VAL A 617 -7.59 6.78 -31.90
N PHE A 618 -6.45 6.53 -32.52
CA PHE A 618 -6.27 6.47 -33.97
C PHE A 618 -5.75 5.10 -34.38
N ARG A 619 -5.96 4.73 -35.64
CA ARG A 619 -5.34 3.54 -36.24
C ARG A 619 -3.96 3.93 -36.78
N LEU A 620 -2.96 3.07 -36.58
CA LEU A 620 -1.67 3.21 -37.23
C LEU A 620 -1.80 2.94 -38.73
N HIS A 621 -1.36 3.88 -39.58
CA HIS A 621 -1.46 3.73 -41.04
C HIS A 621 -0.40 2.74 -41.55
N PHE A 622 -0.83 1.58 -42.06
CA PHE A 622 0.05 0.60 -42.70
C PHE A 622 0.19 0.89 -44.20
N VAL A 623 1.36 1.39 -44.61
CA VAL A 623 1.69 1.45 -46.04
C VAL A 623 2.24 0.08 -46.45
N SER A 624 1.47 -0.71 -47.19
CA SER A 624 2.03 -1.92 -47.82
C SER A 624 3.00 -1.49 -48.92
N PHE A 625 4.31 -1.60 -48.69
CA PHE A 625 5.29 -1.58 -49.77
C PHE A 625 5.17 -2.90 -50.54
N LEU A 626 4.22 -2.98 -51.47
CA LEU A 626 4.33 -3.92 -52.58
C LEU A 626 5.52 -3.44 -53.41
N ILE A 627 6.64 -4.17 -53.33
CA ILE A 627 7.72 -4.08 -54.31
C ILE A 627 7.14 -4.56 -55.65
N SER A 628 6.54 -3.65 -56.40
CA SER A 628 6.16 -3.88 -57.79
C SER A 628 7.35 -3.50 -58.65
N ASP A 629 8.25 -4.47 -58.88
CA ASP A 629 9.10 -4.44 -60.06
C ASP A 629 8.20 -4.48 -61.30
N THR A 630 7.95 -3.32 -61.90
CA THR A 630 7.63 -3.17 -63.33
C THR A 630 7.65 -1.69 -63.70
N LEU A 631 8.84 -1.21 -64.08
CA LEU A 631 9.00 -0.01 -64.89
C LEU A 631 8.36 -0.27 -66.26
N THR A 632 7.15 0.24 -66.46
CA THR A 632 6.59 0.45 -67.80
C THR A 632 6.37 1.94 -68.02
N LEU A 633 7.29 2.52 -68.78
CA LEU A 633 7.18 3.88 -69.32
C LEU A 633 5.94 3.99 -70.21
N ALA A 634 4.95 4.79 -69.79
CA ALA A 634 3.87 5.25 -70.65
C ALA A 634 3.72 6.78 -70.53
N CYS A 635 3.77 7.42 -71.69
CA CYS A 635 3.77 8.85 -71.98
C CYS A 635 2.41 9.51 -71.62
N PRO A 636 2.37 10.79 -71.14
CA PRO A 636 1.11 11.44 -70.76
C PRO A 636 0.35 12.05 -71.97
N PRO A 637 -0.99 12.11 -71.95
CA PRO A 637 -1.77 12.75 -72.99
C PRO A 637 -1.87 14.28 -72.78
N LYS A 638 -1.87 15.00 -73.92
CA LYS A 638 -1.89 16.46 -74.07
C LYS A 638 -3.22 17.09 -73.62
N LEU A 639 -3.11 18.20 -72.88
CA LEU A 639 -4.18 19.19 -72.70
C LEU A 639 -4.40 20.01 -73.99
N GLN A 640 -5.67 20.19 -74.35
CA GLN A 640 -6.14 21.22 -75.29
C GLN A 640 -6.24 22.59 -74.59
N ARG A 641 -5.71 23.65 -75.23
CA ARG A 641 -6.35 24.97 -75.32
C ARG A 641 -5.70 25.81 -76.43
N ARG A 642 -6.53 26.66 -77.04
CA ARG A 642 -6.39 27.34 -78.35
C ARG A 642 -5.69 28.72 -78.29
N ARG A 643 -5.29 29.17 -79.49
CA ARG A 643 -5.00 30.54 -80.01
C ARG A 643 -3.55 31.03 -79.76
N GLY A 644 -2.77 31.54 -80.73
CA GLY A 644 -3.00 31.83 -82.15
C GLY A 644 -1.72 32.37 -82.84
N PHE A 645 -1.73 32.39 -84.18
CA PHE A 645 -1.07 33.30 -85.14
C PHE A 645 0.49 33.45 -85.22
N PHE A 646 1.02 33.11 -86.43
CA PHE A 646 2.18 33.66 -87.20
C PHE A 646 3.60 33.65 -86.58
N ASP A 647 4.74 33.42 -87.23
CA ASP A 647 5.25 33.04 -88.57
C ASP A 647 6.79 32.75 -88.35
N PRO A 648 7.52 31.99 -89.20
CA PRO A 648 8.80 31.33 -88.86
C PRO A 648 10.05 32.04 -89.42
N PHE A 649 11.24 31.85 -88.84
CA PHE A 649 12.50 31.92 -89.62
C PHE A 649 13.76 31.35 -88.91
N ARG A 650 14.55 30.60 -89.72
CA ARG A 650 16.01 30.22 -89.66
C ARG A 650 16.51 29.30 -88.51
N ARG A 651 16.94 28.05 -88.74
CA ARG A 651 18.06 27.42 -89.52
C ARG A 651 19.47 27.47 -88.88
N ARG A 652 19.96 26.24 -88.61
CA ARG A 652 21.34 25.65 -88.78
C ARG A 652 22.38 25.84 -87.66
N ARG A 653 22.75 24.74 -86.95
CA ARG A 653 23.88 23.77 -87.19
C ARG A 653 25.20 24.30 -86.58
N ARG A 654 26.10 23.54 -85.92
CA ARG A 654 26.59 22.15 -86.06
C ARG A 654 27.62 21.88 -84.92
N LYS A 655 27.70 20.65 -84.35
CA LYS A 655 28.82 19.64 -84.41
C LYS A 655 30.18 20.09 -83.82
N GLN A 656 31.09 19.27 -83.26
CA GLN A 656 31.32 17.85 -82.91
C GLN A 656 32.76 17.85 -82.36
N ILE A 657 33.12 17.10 -81.32
CA ILE A 657 34.42 16.38 -81.22
C ILE A 657 34.23 15.11 -80.34
N PHE A 658 34.54 13.95 -80.94
CA PHE A 658 34.85 12.63 -80.36
C PHE A 658 36.28 12.67 -79.80
N GLY A 659 36.67 12.05 -78.68
CA GLY A 659 36.67 10.62 -78.33
C GLY A 659 38.13 10.15 -78.17
N ILE A 660 38.43 9.17 -77.28
CA ILE A 660 39.48 8.12 -77.41
C ILE A 660 39.53 7.22 -76.14
N ILE A 661 39.13 5.94 -76.32
CA ILE A 661 39.80 4.62 -76.00
C ILE A 661 40.35 4.36 -74.57
N ALA A 662 40.44 3.15 -73.98
CA ALA A 662 39.73 1.86 -73.85
C ALA A 662 40.69 0.87 -73.11
N LEU A 663 40.16 -0.10 -72.34
CA LEU A 663 40.75 -1.38 -71.85
C LEU A 663 41.97 -1.33 -70.88
N ALA A 664 42.28 -2.31 -70.01
CA ALA A 664 41.60 -3.37 -69.24
C ALA A 664 42.68 -4.10 -68.36
N TRP A 665 42.24 -4.69 -67.23
CA TRP A 665 42.73 -5.92 -66.56
C TRP A 665 44.03 -5.97 -65.67
N LEU A 666 43.77 -6.34 -64.39
CA LEU A 666 44.35 -7.44 -63.58
C LEU A 666 45.61 -7.33 -62.66
N HIS A 667 45.37 -7.65 -61.37
CA HIS A 667 46.12 -8.47 -60.37
C HIS A 667 47.41 -8.01 -59.62
N ARG A 668 47.26 -7.94 -58.27
CA ARG A 668 48.08 -8.36 -57.09
C ARG A 668 49.60 -8.09 -56.94
N THR A 669 49.94 -7.64 -55.71
CA THR A 669 50.92 -8.15 -54.67
C THR A 669 51.73 -6.99 -54.05
N ALA A 670 52.33 -6.97 -52.84
CA ALA A 670 52.16 -7.55 -51.50
C ALA A 670 53.31 -6.99 -50.60
N SER A 671 53.09 -6.71 -49.30
CA SER A 671 54.08 -6.74 -48.18
C SER A 671 53.39 -6.35 -46.84
N LEU A 672 53.15 -7.25 -45.85
CA LEU A 672 53.98 -7.59 -44.65
C LEU A 672 54.40 -6.34 -43.83
N ARG A 673 54.19 -6.17 -42.50
CA ARG A 673 54.17 -7.07 -41.31
C ARG A 673 53.61 -6.31 -40.05
N PRO A 674 53.60 -6.84 -38.78
CA PRO A 674 52.40 -6.94 -37.92
C PRO A 674 52.47 -6.27 -36.52
N CYS A 675 51.37 -6.27 -35.76
CA CYS A 675 51.40 -6.32 -34.29
C CYS A 675 50.22 -7.14 -33.74
N SER A 676 50.53 -7.88 -32.68
CA SER A 676 49.86 -9.07 -32.15
C SER A 676 48.95 -8.80 -30.95
N GLY A 677 47.85 -9.56 -30.85
CA GLY A 677 47.08 -9.77 -29.62
C GLY A 677 46.04 -10.88 -29.80
N GLN A 678 46.32 -12.06 -29.24
CA GLN A 678 45.41 -13.22 -29.07
C GLN A 678 44.21 -12.83 -28.17
N ALA A 679 43.02 -13.44 -28.18
CA ALA A 679 42.66 -14.86 -28.21
C ALA A 679 41.14 -15.00 -28.55
N VAL A 680 40.69 -15.93 -29.41
CA VAL A 680 40.07 -17.25 -29.08
C VAL A 680 38.65 -17.11 -28.43
N PHE A 681 37.51 -17.71 -28.84
CA PHE A 681 37.13 -19.02 -29.42
C PHE A 681 35.68 -18.96 -29.99
N ARG A 682 35.36 -19.88 -30.93
CA ARG A 682 34.06 -20.60 -31.18
C ARG A 682 32.76 -19.77 -31.30
N GLY A 683 31.91 -19.91 -32.32
CA GLY A 683 31.84 -20.86 -33.41
C GLY A 683 30.45 -20.82 -34.08
N VAL A 684 30.45 -21.23 -35.35
CA VAL A 684 29.36 -21.83 -36.13
C VAL A 684 28.22 -20.93 -36.63
N VAL A 685 28.40 -20.55 -37.89
CA VAL A 685 27.40 -20.19 -38.89
C VAL A 685 26.59 -21.45 -39.28
N CYS A 686 25.25 -21.35 -39.27
CA CYS A 686 24.36 -22.36 -39.87
C CYS A 686 23.98 -21.93 -41.30
N ILE A 687 24.26 -22.80 -42.28
CA ILE A 687 23.68 -22.77 -43.63
C ILE A 687 22.76 -23.98 -43.78
N LEU A 688 21.61 -23.72 -44.39
CA LEU A 688 20.48 -24.60 -44.72
C LEU A 688 20.85 -25.87 -45.53
N SER A 689 20.08 -26.94 -45.34
CA SER A 689 19.67 -27.83 -46.45
C SER A 689 18.40 -28.65 -46.13
N PRO A 690 17.47 -28.86 -47.09
CA PRO A 690 16.23 -29.62 -46.90
C PRO A 690 16.27 -31.02 -47.55
N LYS A 691 15.65 -32.04 -46.90
CA LYS A 691 14.71 -33.03 -47.49
C LYS A 691 14.46 -34.30 -46.64
N ARG A 692 13.17 -34.67 -46.63
CA ARG A 692 12.53 -36.02 -46.70
C ARG A 692 12.49 -36.97 -45.47
N ASN A 693 11.24 -37.17 -45.05
CA ASN A 693 10.47 -38.41 -44.87
C ASN A 693 10.82 -39.47 -43.79
N GLN A 694 9.74 -39.78 -43.06
CA GLN A 694 9.28 -41.07 -42.49
C GLN A 694 9.59 -41.46 -41.04
N LEU A 695 8.47 -41.62 -40.31
CA LEU A 695 8.08 -42.67 -39.36
C LEU A 695 8.92 -42.92 -38.10
N GLY A 696 8.25 -42.75 -36.95
CA GLY A 696 8.64 -43.45 -35.72
C GLY A 696 8.16 -42.78 -34.43
N MET A 697 6.99 -43.20 -33.92
CA MET A 697 6.61 -43.04 -32.50
C MET A 697 7.68 -43.67 -31.60
N ARG A 698 8.04 -42.99 -30.50
CA ARG A 698 8.21 -43.59 -29.16
C ARG A 698 8.39 -42.50 -28.09
N CYS A 699 7.45 -42.44 -27.15
CA CYS A 699 7.59 -41.81 -25.84
C CYS A 699 8.76 -42.43 -25.09
N TRP A 700 9.57 -41.63 -24.37
CA TRP A 700 10.10 -42.01 -23.06
C TRP A 700 10.18 -40.79 -22.13
N ARG A 701 9.63 -41.02 -20.94
CA ARG A 701 9.56 -40.19 -19.74
C ARG A 701 10.71 -40.66 -18.85
N ILE A 702 11.63 -39.79 -18.43
CA ILE A 702 12.60 -40.07 -17.35
C ILE A 702 12.84 -38.70 -16.66
N LEU A 703 12.22 -38.43 -15.51
CA LEU A 703 12.62 -38.81 -14.14
C LEU A 703 13.93 -38.14 -13.70
N ASP A 704 13.73 -37.12 -12.87
CA ASP A 704 14.62 -36.59 -11.85
C ASP A 704 15.19 -37.72 -10.95
N PRO A 705 16.45 -37.63 -10.50
CA PRO A 705 16.66 -37.52 -9.05
C PRO A 705 17.86 -36.64 -8.63
N LYS A 706 17.57 -35.64 -7.77
CA LYS A 706 17.99 -35.54 -6.35
C LYS A 706 19.45 -35.84 -5.93
N TYR A 707 19.99 -34.85 -5.19
CA TYR A 707 21.04 -34.86 -4.14
C TYR A 707 22.53 -34.98 -4.54
N TYR A 708 23.33 -33.96 -4.20
CA TYR A 708 24.38 -34.06 -3.17
C TYR A 708 24.79 -32.66 -2.66
N THR A 709 24.92 -32.57 -1.35
CA THR A 709 25.53 -31.49 -0.55
C THR A 709 27.05 -31.43 -0.73
N ALA A 710 27.59 -30.21 -0.83
CA ALA A 710 28.82 -29.74 -0.20
C ALA A 710 28.82 -28.20 -0.22
#